data_AF-A0A960LBI0-F1
#
_entry.id   AF-A0A960LBI0-F1
#
_cell.length_a   1.000
_cell.length_b   1.000
_cell.length_c   1.000
_cell.angle_alpha   90.00
_cell.angle_beta   90.00
_cell.angle_gamma   90.00
#
_symmetry.space_group_name_H-M   'P 1'
#
loop_
_entity.id
_entity.type
_entity.pdbx_description
1 polymer ?
#
loop_
_entity_poly.entity_id
_entity_poly.type
_entity_poly.pdbx_seq_one_letter_code
_entity_poly.pdbx_strand_id
1 'polypeptide(L)'
;AEQARLLGEPENREPRRQPQRALPRVGRGEPLPLTFSQERLWFLWRLDPESVAYSLPAAIHLRGRLRLDVLGRCFEEIVERHEVLRAVVREQDGAPCLVIAPREVQRLPVVDLQALPSRLREEEVYRLAYRDAERPFDLGEGPLIRHTLVRLDRDDHVFIANTHHLVSDGWSGAIFIRELAALYEAFLDDQPSPLPELEVQYGDYAHWQRSWLQGEVLDEEIEFWRGRLEGLPPVSLPPMDRPRPADGAAPAGRTAFELSASTTEALRRYCHGRGVTLFMVTMAAFHLLLERHTGQEDLALGTPVANRHRPGTENLIGMFINTVVIRAELTGDPLFDELVEEVKVATVAAQAHQEVPFEKLVEVLKPERPEGVHPLFQVMVAFNHEPPPEPRLPGLDLSLYDLDSRRGEAVFDLSVGLTDAGEVLEGSVQYNRALYDRTTVERLLGHYVALVDAAVRSPRRRCSELEMLAPGERHQVLVEWPRPLVGEDLQGLLAGLDRRVQEQLPASDEGLTLCLLDRRRQAIPAGGWGEAWVLTPSDTAEPWAAALGSTPVAAGGRGPATDDGRWWVRTEVAARWLAGGGLEWRHRRASSVPGPAGQDRNARRAEEREVERLWQAVADRTAGLSDDKRRALERLLGGGVAAPQRSSSVVLIQPAGERRPFFCVHPVAGDVTGFVELARHLAGGHPFAGLQAPGLDGGEPPLTRVEALAERYVEEMRAVQATGPYLLGGYSMGALVALEIAQRFGRMGESVDLLVLVEPAVPGEASVPADETELLRRLLDDFRRLAPEAESGEAEALEGLGREELLDHLVSRLRRSSPAYASLDRASSKSLFEVCKANLEALAAYQPEPWGGPAALFLAAERAAAGGAGEVVAYWRRLLAPGTAIERLPGDHRSVLEEPLVRQLAASMRQRLLEVTDGALRG
;
A
#
# COMPACT_ATOMS: atom_id res chain seq x y z
N ALA A 1 -18.92 11.78 -28.47
CA ALA A 1 -19.62 11.59 -29.77
C ALA A 1 -18.82 12.14 -30.94
N GLU A 2 -18.29 13.37 -30.85
CA GLU A 2 -17.52 14.01 -31.94
C GLU A 2 -16.15 13.33 -32.21
N GLN A 3 -15.49 12.80 -31.17
CA GLN A 3 -14.27 11.98 -31.32
C GLN A 3 -14.49 10.64 -32.04
N ALA A 4 -15.69 10.06 -32.00
CA ALA A 4 -15.98 8.79 -32.67
C ALA A 4 -16.15 8.95 -34.19
N ARG A 5 -16.48 10.16 -34.68
CA ARG A 5 -16.60 10.45 -36.12
C ARG A 5 -15.24 10.61 -36.81
N LEU A 6 -14.16 10.84 -36.06
CA LEU A 6 -12.80 11.02 -36.60
C LEU A 6 -12.06 9.71 -36.86
N LEU A 7 -12.60 8.55 -36.43
CA LEU A 7 -11.83 7.30 -36.31
C LEU A 7 -11.97 6.28 -37.46
N GLY A 8 -12.77 6.53 -38.50
CA GLY A 8 -12.69 5.81 -39.79
C GLY A 8 -12.32 4.30 -39.78
N GLU A 9 -12.93 3.47 -38.92
CA GLU A 9 -12.60 2.04 -38.85
C GLU A 9 -13.41 1.19 -39.86
N PRO A 10 -12.79 0.13 -40.43
CA PRO A 10 -13.48 -0.84 -41.28
C PRO A 10 -14.28 -1.87 -40.47
N GLU A 11 -15.47 -2.23 -40.97
CA GLU A 11 -16.35 -3.26 -40.44
C GLU A 11 -15.66 -4.64 -40.38
N ASN A 12 -15.16 -5.08 -39.21
CA ASN A 12 -15.32 -6.47 -38.80
C ASN A 12 -14.95 -6.73 -37.33
N ARG A 13 -15.90 -7.36 -36.62
CA ARG A 13 -15.97 -7.67 -35.17
C ARG A 13 -16.35 -6.48 -34.29
N GLU A 14 -17.65 -6.24 -34.23
CA GLU A 14 -18.26 -5.40 -33.19
C GLU A 14 -17.89 -5.94 -31.80
N PRO A 15 -17.18 -5.19 -30.93
CA PRO A 15 -17.35 -5.38 -29.50
C PRO A 15 -18.82 -5.08 -29.20
N ARG A 16 -19.48 -5.89 -28.36
CA ARG A 16 -20.88 -5.68 -27.96
C ARG A 16 -21.01 -4.38 -27.14
N ARG A 17 -20.90 -3.22 -27.80
CA ARG A 17 -21.27 -1.92 -27.25
C ARG A 17 -22.78 -1.93 -27.06
N GLN A 18 -23.25 -2.13 -25.82
CA GLN A 18 -24.60 -1.69 -25.53
C GLN A 18 -24.64 -0.16 -25.71
N PRO A 19 -25.65 0.39 -26.38
CA PRO A 19 -25.83 1.84 -26.44
C PRO A 19 -25.86 2.38 -25.02
N GLN A 20 -25.29 3.57 -24.80
CA GLN A 20 -25.35 4.33 -23.54
C GLN A 20 -26.82 4.50 -23.12
N ARG A 21 -27.38 3.50 -22.46
CA ARG A 21 -28.74 3.53 -21.92
C ARG A 21 -28.73 4.44 -20.70
N ALA A 22 -29.78 5.25 -20.57
CA ALA A 22 -30.01 6.07 -19.39
C ALA A 22 -29.97 5.20 -18.13
N LEU A 23 -29.41 5.72 -17.04
CA LEU A 23 -29.36 4.99 -15.77
C LEU A 23 -30.79 4.78 -15.25
N PRO A 24 -31.14 3.58 -14.76
CA PRO A 24 -32.46 3.33 -14.18
C PRO A 24 -32.62 4.10 -12.87
N ARG A 25 -33.71 4.86 -12.73
CA ARG A 25 -34.09 5.49 -11.45
C ARG A 25 -34.71 4.43 -10.53
N VAL A 26 -34.20 4.31 -9.32
CA VAL A 26 -34.57 3.28 -8.34
C VAL A 26 -35.45 3.88 -7.24
N GLY A 27 -36.39 3.11 -6.70
CA GLY A 27 -37.22 3.57 -5.58
C GLY A 27 -36.39 3.76 -4.31
N ARG A 28 -36.62 4.86 -3.57
CA ARG A 28 -35.95 5.14 -2.28
C ARG A 28 -36.47 4.30 -1.10
N GLY A 29 -37.33 3.32 -1.37
CA GLY A 29 -37.85 2.37 -0.37
C GLY A 29 -37.09 1.04 -0.32
N GLU A 30 -36.13 0.83 -1.24
CA GLU A 30 -35.27 -0.35 -1.27
C GLU A 30 -33.85 0.02 -0.82
N PRO A 31 -33.07 -0.91 -0.22
CA PRO A 31 -31.70 -0.64 0.18
C PRO A 31 -30.85 -0.33 -1.05
N LEU A 32 -30.28 0.88 -1.11
CA LEU A 32 -29.41 1.28 -2.21
C LEU A 32 -28.03 0.66 -1.98
N PRO A 33 -27.45 -0.10 -2.92
CA PRO A 33 -26.14 -0.69 -2.72
C PRO A 33 -25.05 0.39 -2.75
N LEU A 34 -23.88 0.08 -2.19
CA LEU A 34 -22.68 0.91 -2.36
C LEU A 34 -22.04 0.58 -3.71
N THR A 35 -21.44 1.58 -4.36
CA THR A 35 -20.45 1.29 -5.42
C THR A 35 -19.29 0.48 -4.85
N PHE A 36 -18.50 -0.18 -5.70
CA PHE A 36 -17.31 -0.90 -5.21
C PHE A 36 -16.33 0.02 -4.48
N SER A 37 -16.13 1.26 -4.98
CA SER A 37 -15.28 2.26 -4.33
C SER A 37 -15.83 2.69 -2.97
N GLN A 38 -17.15 2.92 -2.86
CA GLN A 38 -17.77 3.22 -1.57
C GLN A 38 -17.69 2.06 -0.58
N GLU A 39 -17.92 0.82 -1.03
CA GLU A 39 -17.82 -0.38 -0.19
C GLU A 39 -16.39 -0.52 0.36
N ARG A 40 -15.38 -0.25 -0.46
CA ARG A 40 -13.98 -0.24 -0.03
C ARG A 40 -13.70 0.85 1.01
N LEU A 41 -14.17 2.08 0.79
CA LEU A 41 -14.00 3.16 1.76
C LEU A 41 -14.71 2.84 3.08
N TRP A 42 -15.89 2.24 3.03
CA TRP A 42 -16.61 1.76 4.21
C TRP A 42 -15.85 0.65 4.93
N PHE A 43 -15.28 -0.30 4.20
CA PHE A 43 -14.43 -1.35 4.76
C PHE A 43 -13.19 -0.77 5.45
N LEU A 44 -12.52 0.21 4.85
CA LEU A 44 -11.36 0.88 5.44
C LEU A 44 -11.74 1.65 6.71
N TRP A 45 -12.86 2.37 6.68
CA TRP A 45 -13.42 3.01 7.87
C TRP A 45 -13.78 1.99 8.96
N ARG A 46 -14.27 0.79 8.62
CA ARG A 46 -14.52 -0.26 9.61
C ARG A 46 -13.24 -0.82 10.24
N LEU A 47 -12.13 -0.82 9.51
CA LEU A 47 -10.83 -1.24 10.03
C LEU A 47 -10.23 -0.19 10.97
N ASP A 48 -10.39 1.09 10.64
CA ASP A 48 -9.92 2.22 11.44
C ASP A 48 -10.94 3.38 11.39
N PRO A 49 -11.94 3.38 12.30
CA PRO A 49 -12.97 4.42 12.35
C PRO A 49 -12.44 5.80 12.72
N GLU A 50 -11.26 5.86 13.36
CA GLU A 50 -10.59 7.10 13.75
C GLU A 50 -9.76 7.69 12.60
N SER A 51 -9.62 6.96 11.48
CA SER A 51 -8.88 7.41 10.30
C SER A 51 -9.49 8.67 9.69
N VAL A 52 -8.62 9.63 9.38
CA VAL A 52 -8.97 10.87 8.66
C VAL A 52 -8.42 10.90 7.24
N ALA A 53 -7.87 9.78 6.77
CA ALA A 53 -7.22 9.67 5.46
C ALA A 53 -8.16 10.01 4.29
N TYR A 54 -9.46 9.85 4.47
CA TYR A 54 -10.50 10.08 3.46
C TYR A 54 -11.35 11.33 3.72
N SER A 55 -10.85 12.26 4.54
CA SER A 55 -11.42 13.61 4.68
C SER A 55 -10.89 14.53 3.57
N LEU A 56 -11.81 15.21 2.89
CA LEU A 56 -11.56 16.18 1.82
C LEU A 56 -11.89 17.61 2.30
N PRO A 57 -10.98 18.27 3.04
CA PRO A 57 -11.17 19.66 3.43
C PRO A 57 -10.93 20.60 2.23
N ALA A 58 -11.81 21.57 2.06
CA ALA A 58 -11.71 22.64 1.08
C ALA A 58 -12.10 23.98 1.71
N ALA A 59 -11.57 25.07 1.19
CA ALA A 59 -11.93 26.40 1.64
C ALA A 59 -11.97 27.40 0.47
N ILE A 60 -12.95 28.30 0.52
CA ILE A 60 -13.17 29.35 -0.47
C ILE A 60 -13.08 30.70 0.23
N HIS A 61 -12.21 31.58 -0.26
CA HIS A 61 -12.15 32.97 0.16
C HIS A 61 -13.26 33.75 -0.56
N LEU A 62 -14.12 34.42 0.21
CA LEU A 62 -15.23 35.24 -0.25
C LEU A 62 -14.96 36.71 0.13
N ARG A 63 -14.60 37.54 -0.86
CA ARG A 63 -14.37 38.98 -0.65
C ARG A 63 -15.50 39.82 -1.21
N GLY A 64 -16.08 40.69 -0.38
CA GLY A 64 -17.21 41.54 -0.71
C GLY A 64 -18.35 41.41 0.29
N ARG A 65 -19.50 42.01 -0.04
CA ARG A 65 -20.67 42.08 0.86
C ARG A 65 -21.47 40.79 0.84
N LEU A 66 -21.11 39.87 1.73
CA LEU A 66 -21.77 38.57 1.86
C LEU A 66 -23.14 38.67 2.58
N ARG A 67 -24.18 38.08 2.00
CA ARG A 67 -25.49 37.86 2.64
C ARG A 67 -25.54 36.44 3.23
N LEU A 68 -25.34 36.36 4.56
CA LEU A 68 -25.25 35.08 5.28
C LEU A 68 -26.51 34.22 5.15
N ASP A 69 -27.68 34.85 5.17
CA ASP A 69 -28.98 34.20 5.00
C ASP A 69 -29.13 33.56 3.61
N VAL A 70 -28.66 34.26 2.57
CA VAL A 70 -28.66 33.77 1.19
C VAL A 70 -27.67 32.63 1.03
N LEU A 71 -26.44 32.76 1.56
CA LEU A 71 -25.44 31.70 1.52
C LEU A 71 -25.94 30.42 2.21
N GLY A 72 -26.57 30.54 3.38
CA GLY A 72 -27.18 29.41 4.09
C GLY A 72 -28.26 28.71 3.25
N ARG A 73 -29.17 29.47 2.62
CA ARG A 73 -30.18 28.92 1.70
C ARG A 73 -29.56 28.19 0.50
N CYS A 74 -28.49 28.73 -0.08
CA CYS A 74 -27.80 28.09 -1.21
C CYS A 74 -27.24 26.73 -0.80
N PHE A 75 -26.56 26.67 0.35
CA PHE A 75 -26.00 25.43 0.87
C PHE A 75 -27.09 24.38 1.15
N GLU A 76 -28.18 24.77 1.81
CA GLU A 76 -29.33 23.90 2.07
C GLU A 76 -29.93 23.34 0.78
N GLU A 77 -30.08 24.18 -0.25
CA GLU A 77 -30.61 23.76 -1.55
C GLU A 77 -29.68 22.75 -2.25
N ILE A 78 -28.35 22.92 -2.18
CA ILE A 78 -27.39 21.95 -2.75
C ILE A 78 -27.45 20.61 -2.00
N VAL A 79 -27.46 20.64 -0.66
CA VAL A 79 -27.56 19.41 0.17
C VAL A 79 -28.90 18.69 -0.06
N GLU A 80 -29.97 19.44 -0.31
CA GLU A 80 -31.27 18.85 -0.65
C GLU A 80 -31.25 18.20 -2.04
N ARG A 81 -30.73 18.94 -3.02
CA ARG A 81 -30.64 18.56 -4.43
C ARG A 81 -29.83 17.28 -4.65
N HIS A 82 -28.71 17.12 -3.94
CA HIS A 82 -27.82 15.95 -4.06
C HIS A 82 -28.02 15.00 -2.88
N GLU A 83 -28.78 13.92 -3.09
CA GLU A 83 -29.12 12.95 -2.04
C GLU A 83 -27.88 12.37 -1.34
N VAL A 84 -26.78 12.20 -2.07
CA VAL A 84 -25.54 11.62 -1.53
C VAL A 84 -24.94 12.43 -0.39
N LEU A 85 -25.15 13.75 -0.34
CA LEU A 85 -24.67 14.61 0.74
C LEU A 85 -25.43 14.38 2.05
N ARG A 86 -26.59 13.73 1.98
CA ARG A 86 -27.42 13.27 3.11
C ARG A 86 -27.32 11.75 3.31
N ALA A 87 -26.44 11.07 2.58
CA ALA A 87 -26.32 9.63 2.68
C ALA A 87 -25.47 9.23 3.90
N VAL A 88 -25.89 8.14 4.53
CA VAL A 88 -25.11 7.37 5.51
C VAL A 88 -25.06 5.92 5.08
N VAL A 89 -24.10 5.15 5.60
CA VAL A 89 -23.97 3.73 5.34
C VAL A 89 -24.53 2.93 6.51
N ARG A 90 -25.51 2.07 6.26
CA ARG A 90 -26.07 1.15 7.24
C ARG A 90 -25.89 -0.28 6.78
N GLU A 91 -25.89 -1.21 7.72
CA GLU A 91 -25.89 -2.64 7.40
C GLU A 91 -27.32 -3.16 7.45
N GLN A 92 -27.78 -3.77 6.36
CA GLN A 92 -29.09 -4.42 6.25
C GLN A 92 -28.90 -5.83 5.68
N ASP A 93 -29.45 -6.84 6.35
CA ASP A 93 -29.29 -8.26 5.99
C ASP A 93 -27.83 -8.72 5.80
N GLY A 94 -26.90 -8.11 6.55
CA GLY A 94 -25.47 -8.43 6.50
C GLY A 94 -24.71 -7.80 5.33
N ALA A 95 -25.32 -6.87 4.59
CA ALA A 95 -24.69 -6.12 3.50
C ALA A 95 -24.76 -4.60 3.77
N PRO A 96 -23.71 -3.83 3.43
CA PRO A 96 -23.76 -2.39 3.53
C PRO A 96 -24.69 -1.80 2.45
N CYS A 97 -25.51 -0.83 2.83
CA CYS A 97 -26.38 -0.07 1.95
C CYS A 97 -26.32 1.43 2.26
N LEU A 98 -26.49 2.27 1.24
CA LEU A 98 -26.71 3.70 1.37
C LEU A 98 -28.14 3.96 1.85
N VAL A 99 -28.25 4.76 2.90
CA VAL A 99 -29.53 5.27 3.42
C VAL A 99 -29.51 6.78 3.30
N ILE A 100 -30.50 7.35 2.60
CA ILE A 100 -30.63 8.80 2.42
C ILE A 100 -31.42 9.37 3.60
N ALA A 101 -30.77 10.18 4.43
CA ALA A 101 -31.41 10.85 5.55
C ALA A 101 -32.47 11.87 5.06
N PRO A 102 -33.56 12.09 5.81
CA PRO A 102 -34.55 13.09 5.46
C PRO A 102 -33.95 14.50 5.42
N ARG A 103 -34.69 15.43 4.81
CA ARG A 103 -34.30 16.84 4.77
C ARG A 103 -34.21 17.41 6.19
N GLU A 104 -33.06 18.00 6.51
CA GLU A 104 -32.85 18.78 7.74
C GLU A 104 -32.37 20.19 7.42
N VAL A 105 -32.81 21.17 8.20
CA VAL A 105 -32.36 22.56 8.08
C VAL A 105 -30.96 22.66 8.71
N GLN A 106 -29.93 22.84 7.88
CA GLN A 106 -28.56 22.97 8.35
C GLN A 106 -28.23 24.42 8.68
N ARG A 107 -27.92 24.70 9.95
CA ARG A 107 -27.40 26.02 10.34
C ARG A 107 -26.02 26.22 9.72
N LEU A 108 -25.74 27.43 9.23
CA LEU A 108 -24.40 27.87 8.83
C LEU A 108 -23.65 28.40 10.06
N PRO A 109 -22.70 27.65 10.66
CA PRO A 109 -21.97 28.13 11.82
C PRO A 109 -21.04 29.27 11.39
N VAL A 110 -21.00 30.35 12.18
CA VAL A 110 -20.13 31.51 11.91
C VAL A 110 -19.13 31.66 13.05
N VAL A 111 -17.84 31.64 12.70
CA VAL A 111 -16.72 31.96 13.60
C VAL A 111 -16.23 33.36 13.27
N ASP A 112 -16.30 34.26 14.25
CA ASP A 112 -15.87 35.65 14.07
C ASP A 112 -14.44 35.87 14.55
N LEU A 113 -13.53 36.20 13.64
CA LEU A 113 -12.11 36.46 13.93
C LEU A 113 -11.76 37.95 13.89
N GLN A 114 -12.74 38.85 13.74
CA GLN A 114 -12.48 40.29 13.66
C GLN A 114 -11.74 40.85 14.89
N ALA A 115 -11.95 40.24 16.07
CA ALA A 115 -11.27 40.60 17.31
C ALA A 115 -9.77 40.23 17.33
N LEU A 116 -9.32 39.30 16.47
CA LEU A 116 -7.91 38.92 16.38
C LEU A 116 -7.12 39.96 15.56
N PRO A 117 -5.83 40.19 15.89
CA PRO A 117 -4.92 40.95 15.03
C PRO A 117 -4.87 40.38 13.61
N SER A 118 -4.89 41.24 12.59
CA SER A 118 -4.94 40.83 11.17
C SER A 118 -3.91 39.77 10.80
N ARG A 119 -2.67 39.90 11.30
CA ARG A 119 -1.57 38.96 11.08
C ARG A 119 -1.83 37.53 11.61
N LEU A 120 -2.75 37.35 12.56
CA LEU A 120 -3.09 36.06 13.17
C LEU A 120 -4.38 35.46 12.61
N ARG A 121 -5.21 36.25 11.90
CA ARG A 121 -6.50 35.78 11.38
C ARG A 121 -6.33 34.66 10.36
N GLU A 122 -5.33 34.79 9.49
CA GLU A 122 -5.02 33.79 8.46
C GLU A 122 -4.54 32.47 9.08
N GLU A 123 -3.61 32.53 10.04
CA GLU A 123 -3.12 31.34 10.77
C GLU A 123 -4.27 30.61 11.50
N GLU A 124 -5.21 31.37 12.04
CA GLU A 124 -6.38 30.83 12.72
C GLU A 124 -7.36 30.15 11.75
N VAL A 125 -7.51 30.63 10.51
CA VAL A 125 -8.28 29.94 9.46
C VAL A 125 -7.69 28.56 9.20
N TYR A 126 -6.37 28.47 8.98
CA TYR A 126 -5.69 27.19 8.80
C TYR A 126 -5.91 26.26 10.00
N ARG A 127 -5.75 26.78 11.22
CA ARG A 127 -5.96 26.00 12.45
C ARG A 127 -7.39 25.46 12.55
N LEU A 128 -8.40 26.26 12.20
CA LEU A 128 -9.80 25.84 12.19
C LEU A 128 -10.07 24.76 11.14
N ALA A 129 -9.53 24.92 9.93
CA ALA A 129 -9.67 23.95 8.85
C ALA A 129 -9.01 22.61 9.20
N TYR A 130 -7.77 22.62 9.71
CA TYR A 130 -7.05 21.39 10.07
C TYR A 130 -7.67 20.68 11.26
N ARG A 131 -8.07 21.42 12.30
CA ARG A 131 -8.77 20.81 13.44
C ARG A 131 -10.06 20.12 13.01
N ASP A 132 -10.78 20.65 12.03
CA ASP A 132 -11.96 19.96 11.49
C ASP A 132 -11.56 18.74 10.63
N ALA A 133 -10.52 18.86 9.81
CA ALA A 133 -10.00 17.76 8.99
C ALA A 133 -9.47 16.58 9.82
N GLU A 134 -8.93 16.84 11.01
CA GLU A 134 -8.44 15.86 11.99
C GLU A 134 -9.55 15.19 12.82
N ARG A 135 -10.79 15.65 12.71
CA ARG A 135 -11.92 14.97 13.35
C ARG A 135 -12.46 13.89 12.40
N PRO A 136 -12.56 12.62 12.82
CA PRO A 136 -13.08 11.54 11.98
C PRO A 136 -14.55 11.73 11.63
N PHE A 137 -14.97 11.10 10.53
CA PHE A 137 -16.38 11.01 10.14
C PHE A 137 -16.96 9.66 10.60
N ASP A 138 -18.17 9.69 11.15
CA ASP A 138 -18.95 8.47 11.38
C ASP A 138 -19.79 8.18 10.13
N LEU A 139 -19.43 7.12 9.39
CA LEU A 139 -20.15 6.74 8.16
C LEU A 139 -21.55 6.20 8.43
N GLY A 140 -21.83 5.73 9.64
CA GLY A 140 -23.14 5.22 10.05
C GLY A 140 -24.12 6.32 10.43
N GLU A 141 -23.66 7.30 11.20
CA GLU A 141 -24.53 8.36 11.73
C GLU A 141 -24.53 9.64 10.89
N GLY A 142 -23.43 9.97 10.22
CA GLY A 142 -23.29 11.22 9.48
C GLY A 142 -23.38 12.48 10.37
N PRO A 143 -23.54 13.68 9.77
CA PRO A 143 -23.50 13.96 8.33
C PRO A 143 -22.08 13.81 7.75
N LEU A 144 -21.99 13.42 6.48
CA LEU A 144 -20.72 13.24 5.76
C LEU A 144 -20.20 14.51 5.07
N ILE A 145 -20.80 15.63 5.42
CA ILE A 145 -20.40 16.99 5.07
C ILE A 145 -20.45 17.87 6.32
N ARG A 146 -19.42 18.69 6.51
CA ARG A 146 -19.29 19.66 7.59
C ARG A 146 -18.85 20.99 7.02
N HIS A 147 -19.30 22.08 7.60
CA HIS A 147 -19.03 23.41 7.08
C HIS A 147 -18.94 24.45 8.20
N THR A 148 -18.16 25.49 7.96
CA THR A 148 -18.02 26.64 8.85
C THR A 148 -17.68 27.87 8.03
N LEU A 149 -18.39 28.97 8.28
CA LEU A 149 -18.01 30.26 7.74
C LEU A 149 -17.14 31.00 8.76
N VAL A 150 -15.99 31.47 8.33
CA VAL A 150 -15.07 32.28 9.13
C VAL A 150 -15.17 33.72 8.64
N ARG A 151 -15.47 34.65 9.54
CA ARG A 151 -15.49 36.09 9.25
C ARG A 151 -14.15 36.71 9.63
N LEU A 152 -13.39 37.16 8.64
CA LEU A 152 -12.11 37.84 8.83
C LEU A 152 -12.29 39.35 8.98
N ASP A 153 -13.21 39.93 8.21
CA ASP A 153 -13.64 41.32 8.29
C ASP A 153 -15.09 41.47 7.80
N ARG A 154 -15.60 42.71 7.71
CA ARG A 154 -16.96 43.02 7.25
C ARG A 154 -17.23 42.49 5.84
N ASP A 155 -16.26 42.63 4.95
CA ASP A 155 -16.34 42.26 3.54
C ASP A 155 -15.31 41.16 3.19
N ASP A 156 -14.91 40.37 4.18
CA ASP A 156 -13.84 39.37 4.04
C ASP A 156 -14.16 38.11 4.86
N HIS A 157 -14.40 36.99 4.17
CA HIS A 157 -14.86 35.74 4.76
C HIS A 157 -14.16 34.53 4.13
N VAL A 158 -14.07 33.44 4.87
CA VAL A 158 -13.62 32.13 4.35
C VAL A 158 -14.68 31.10 4.64
N PHE A 159 -15.22 30.45 3.61
CA PHE A 159 -16.12 29.32 3.75
C PHE A 159 -15.32 28.03 3.72
N ILE A 160 -15.27 27.31 4.84
CA ILE A 160 -14.62 26.02 4.99
C ILE A 160 -15.68 24.94 4.85
N ALA A 161 -15.43 23.95 3.99
CA ALA A 161 -16.25 22.76 3.84
C ALA A 161 -15.37 21.52 3.85
N ASN A 162 -15.76 20.51 4.61
CA ASN A 162 -15.05 19.25 4.71
C ASN A 162 -16.03 18.12 4.44
N THR A 163 -15.68 17.24 3.51
CA THR A 163 -16.52 16.12 3.09
C THR A 163 -15.77 14.81 3.24
N HIS A 164 -16.49 13.71 3.51
CA HIS A 164 -15.88 12.38 3.40
C HIS A 164 -15.83 11.95 1.93
N HIS A 165 -14.74 11.32 1.51
CA HIS A 165 -14.54 10.89 0.12
C HIS A 165 -15.60 9.88 -0.38
N LEU A 166 -16.38 9.28 0.52
CA LEU A 166 -17.51 8.39 0.21
C LEU A 166 -18.65 9.11 -0.54
N VAL A 167 -18.84 10.42 -0.29
CA VAL A 167 -19.96 11.21 -0.83
C VAL A 167 -19.52 12.30 -1.81
N SER A 168 -18.22 12.46 -2.02
CA SER A 168 -17.65 13.56 -2.81
C SER A 168 -16.31 13.15 -3.42
N ASP A 169 -15.94 13.81 -4.52
CA ASP A 169 -14.64 13.73 -5.16
C ASP A 169 -14.18 15.13 -5.62
N GLY A 170 -12.98 15.24 -6.21
CA GLY A 170 -12.45 16.52 -6.67
C GLY A 170 -13.35 17.24 -7.70
N TRP A 171 -14.04 16.47 -8.56
CA TRP A 171 -14.96 17.03 -9.56
C TRP A 171 -16.24 17.59 -8.91
N SER A 172 -16.71 16.95 -7.84
CA SER A 172 -17.87 17.39 -7.05
C SER A 172 -17.67 18.78 -6.45
N GLY A 173 -16.43 19.14 -6.10
CA GLY A 173 -16.09 20.51 -5.67
C GLY A 173 -16.40 21.57 -6.73
N ALA A 174 -16.04 21.33 -8.00
CA ALA A 174 -16.34 22.26 -9.10
C ALA A 174 -17.85 22.37 -9.37
N ILE A 175 -18.60 21.27 -9.22
CA ILE A 175 -20.07 21.27 -9.31
C ILE A 175 -20.66 22.12 -8.19
N PHE A 176 -20.22 21.90 -6.95
CA PHE A 176 -20.69 22.65 -5.78
C PHE A 176 -20.52 24.16 -5.97
N ILE A 177 -19.34 24.62 -6.41
CA ILE A 177 -19.08 26.06 -6.57
C ILE A 177 -19.94 26.65 -7.71
N ARG A 178 -20.11 25.92 -8.82
CA ARG A 178 -20.98 26.35 -9.94
C ARG A 178 -22.43 26.50 -9.50
N GLU A 179 -22.95 25.51 -8.78
CA GLU A 179 -24.32 25.55 -8.26
C GLU A 179 -24.48 26.65 -7.20
N LEU A 180 -23.50 26.83 -6.33
CA LEU A 180 -23.48 27.90 -5.35
C LEU A 180 -23.58 29.28 -6.01
N ALA A 181 -22.82 29.52 -7.10
CA ALA A 181 -22.88 30.77 -7.85
C ALA A 181 -24.27 31.05 -8.42
N ALA A 182 -24.87 30.07 -9.12
CA ALA A 182 -26.18 30.19 -9.73
C ALA A 182 -27.31 30.38 -8.68
N LEU A 183 -27.23 29.66 -7.56
CA LEU A 183 -28.21 29.75 -6.48
C LEU A 183 -28.13 31.10 -5.76
N TYR A 184 -26.92 31.58 -5.49
CA TYR A 184 -26.75 32.84 -4.78
C TYR A 184 -27.23 34.02 -5.62
N GLU A 185 -26.98 34.02 -6.93
CA GLU A 185 -27.54 35.00 -7.85
C GLU A 185 -29.08 35.02 -7.79
N ALA A 186 -29.73 33.86 -7.92
CA ALA A 186 -31.18 33.79 -7.86
C ALA A 186 -31.75 34.18 -6.49
N PHE A 187 -31.14 33.70 -5.40
CA PHE A 187 -31.64 33.92 -4.05
C PHE A 187 -31.38 35.34 -3.52
N LEU A 188 -30.42 36.09 -4.09
CA LEU A 188 -30.26 37.52 -3.82
C LEU A 188 -31.51 38.32 -4.24
N ASP A 189 -32.16 37.91 -5.34
CA ASP A 189 -33.36 38.52 -5.90
C ASP A 189 -34.65 37.78 -5.48
N ASP A 190 -34.56 36.96 -4.44
CA ASP A 190 -35.65 36.10 -3.92
C ASP A 190 -36.35 35.25 -5.00
N GLN A 191 -35.63 34.88 -6.06
CA GLN A 191 -36.10 33.96 -7.09
C GLN A 191 -36.00 32.50 -6.62
N PRO A 192 -36.79 31.57 -7.20
CA PRO A 192 -36.61 30.14 -6.96
C PRO A 192 -35.28 29.64 -7.53
N SER A 193 -34.88 28.42 -7.12
CA SER A 193 -33.69 27.75 -7.65
C SER A 193 -33.76 27.66 -9.18
N PRO A 194 -32.74 28.16 -9.91
CA PRO A 194 -32.68 28.08 -11.36
C PRO A 194 -32.15 26.73 -11.85
N LEU A 195 -31.75 25.85 -10.93
CA LEU A 195 -31.12 24.57 -11.26
C LEU A 195 -32.20 23.55 -11.70
N PRO A 196 -32.08 22.91 -12.88
CA PRO A 196 -33.05 21.91 -13.35
C PRO A 196 -33.02 20.66 -12.46
N GLU A 197 -34.14 19.94 -12.29
CA GLU A 197 -34.13 18.67 -11.52
C GLU A 197 -33.07 17.69 -12.07
N LEU A 198 -32.35 16.99 -11.18
CA LEU A 198 -31.40 15.97 -11.59
C LEU A 198 -32.14 14.74 -12.11
N GLU A 199 -31.80 14.30 -13.32
CA GLU A 199 -32.46 13.15 -13.97
C GLU A 199 -32.22 11.84 -13.20
N VAL A 200 -31.07 11.74 -12.54
CA VAL A 200 -30.60 10.58 -11.77
C VAL A 200 -29.90 11.07 -10.52
N GLN A 201 -29.73 10.20 -9.53
CA GLN A 201 -28.96 10.48 -8.31
C GLN A 201 -27.84 9.46 -8.15
N TYR A 202 -26.90 9.72 -7.23
CA TYR A 202 -25.78 8.82 -7.02
C TYR A 202 -26.20 7.38 -6.64
N GLY A 203 -27.28 7.23 -5.86
CA GLY A 203 -27.82 5.91 -5.52
C GLY A 203 -28.31 5.12 -6.74
N ASP A 204 -28.81 5.81 -7.77
CA ASP A 204 -29.22 5.19 -9.04
C ASP A 204 -28.00 4.69 -9.82
N TYR A 205 -26.91 5.47 -9.82
CA TYR A 205 -25.62 5.06 -10.37
C TYR A 205 -25.03 3.84 -9.63
N ALA A 206 -25.08 3.83 -8.29
CA ALA A 206 -24.58 2.72 -7.49
C ALA A 206 -25.34 1.40 -7.76
N HIS A 207 -26.67 1.48 -7.88
CA HIS A 207 -27.50 0.35 -8.26
C HIS A 207 -27.16 -0.16 -9.67
N TRP A 208 -27.03 0.75 -10.64
CA TRP A 208 -26.63 0.39 -11.99
C TRP A 208 -25.26 -0.29 -12.03
N GLN A 209 -24.25 0.25 -11.34
CA GLN A 209 -22.90 -0.30 -11.32
C GLN A 209 -22.90 -1.75 -10.82
N ARG A 210 -23.59 -2.02 -9.70
CA ARG A 210 -23.70 -3.37 -9.14
C ARG A 210 -24.51 -4.33 -10.01
N SER A 211 -25.52 -3.82 -10.71
CA SER A 211 -26.34 -4.63 -11.60
C SER A 211 -25.61 -4.99 -12.90
N TRP A 212 -24.69 -4.14 -13.36
CA TRP A 212 -23.99 -4.32 -14.62
C TRP A 212 -22.62 -5.01 -14.45
N LEU A 213 -21.79 -4.60 -13.48
CA LEU A 213 -20.48 -5.21 -13.20
C LEU A 213 -20.61 -6.44 -12.29
N GLN A 214 -21.23 -7.49 -12.83
CA GLN A 214 -21.37 -8.79 -12.15
C GLN A 214 -21.35 -9.94 -13.17
N GLY A 215 -20.99 -11.14 -12.70
CA GLY A 215 -20.92 -12.34 -13.54
C GLY A 215 -19.94 -12.16 -14.71
N GLU A 216 -20.33 -12.64 -15.90
CA GLU A 216 -19.50 -12.66 -17.11
C GLU A 216 -18.93 -11.27 -17.47
N VAL A 217 -19.68 -10.19 -17.26
CA VAL A 217 -19.22 -8.83 -17.58
C VAL A 217 -18.06 -8.42 -16.68
N LEU A 218 -18.15 -8.70 -15.38
CA LEU A 218 -17.06 -8.39 -14.46
C LEU A 218 -15.82 -9.24 -14.76
N ASP A 219 -16.02 -10.51 -15.12
CA ASP A 219 -14.93 -11.41 -15.47
C ASP A 219 -14.21 -10.96 -16.76
N GLU A 220 -14.95 -10.54 -17.80
CA GLU A 220 -14.38 -9.98 -19.03
C GLU A 220 -13.56 -8.71 -18.78
N GLU A 221 -14.09 -7.79 -17.97
CA GLU A 221 -13.42 -6.55 -17.61
C GLU A 221 -12.15 -6.81 -16.78
N ILE A 222 -12.20 -7.75 -15.84
CA ILE A 222 -11.04 -8.18 -15.04
C ILE A 222 -9.98 -8.85 -15.91
N GLU A 223 -10.37 -9.73 -16.82
CA GLU A 223 -9.43 -10.45 -17.69
C GLU A 223 -8.71 -9.51 -18.66
N PHE A 224 -9.39 -8.47 -19.16
CA PHE A 224 -8.73 -7.41 -19.92
C PHE A 224 -7.58 -6.77 -19.12
N TRP A 225 -7.86 -6.35 -17.87
CA TRP A 225 -6.86 -5.71 -17.04
C TRP A 225 -5.76 -6.67 -16.59
N ARG A 226 -6.09 -7.93 -16.31
CA ARG A 226 -5.12 -9.00 -16.05
C ARG A 226 -4.16 -9.14 -17.21
N GLY A 227 -4.67 -9.32 -18.42
CA GLY A 227 -3.82 -9.43 -19.61
C GLY A 227 -2.94 -8.19 -19.86
N ARG A 228 -3.41 -6.99 -19.51
CA ARG A 228 -2.64 -5.75 -19.70
C ARG A 228 -1.54 -5.54 -18.66
N LEU A 229 -1.78 -5.94 -17.41
CA LEU A 229 -0.92 -5.63 -16.26
C LEU A 229 -0.14 -6.84 -15.73
N GLU A 230 -0.40 -8.03 -16.24
CA GLU A 230 0.38 -9.22 -15.92
C GLU A 230 1.86 -9.01 -16.29
N GLY A 231 2.75 -9.47 -15.40
CA GLY A 231 4.20 -9.35 -15.58
C GLY A 231 4.74 -7.92 -15.45
N LEU A 232 3.93 -6.95 -15.00
CA LEU A 232 4.40 -5.59 -14.79
C LEU A 232 5.50 -5.56 -13.71
N PRO A 233 6.72 -5.11 -14.03
CA PRO A 233 7.77 -4.94 -13.03
C PRO A 233 7.43 -3.78 -12.07
N PRO A 234 7.90 -3.81 -10.81
CA PRO A 234 7.83 -2.66 -9.93
C PRO A 234 8.42 -1.41 -10.62
N VAL A 235 7.74 -0.26 -10.53
CA VAL A 235 8.22 0.96 -11.22
C VAL A 235 9.45 1.48 -10.48
N SER A 236 10.54 1.63 -11.21
CA SER A 236 11.73 2.31 -10.72
C SER A 236 11.46 3.81 -10.72
N LEU A 237 11.72 4.44 -9.59
CA LEU A 237 11.65 5.89 -9.49
C LEU A 237 12.92 6.54 -10.06
N PRO A 238 12.82 7.79 -10.55
CA PRO A 238 14.00 8.61 -10.80
C PRO A 238 14.90 8.63 -9.55
N PRO A 239 16.23 8.78 -9.74
CA PRO A 239 17.19 8.75 -8.64
C PRO A 239 16.77 9.64 -7.47
N MET A 240 16.59 9.00 -6.31
CA MET A 240 16.19 9.66 -5.08
C MET A 240 17.41 10.29 -4.40
N ASP A 241 17.18 11.38 -3.67
CA ASP A 241 18.21 12.05 -2.87
C ASP A 241 18.44 11.33 -1.53
N ARG A 242 17.46 10.51 -1.10
CA ARG A 242 17.44 9.79 0.17
C ARG A 242 16.82 8.40 0.02
N PRO A 243 17.16 7.43 0.89
CA PRO A 243 16.48 6.14 0.92
C PRO A 243 15.02 6.30 1.35
N ARG A 244 14.15 5.40 0.88
CA ARG A 244 12.73 5.40 1.25
C ARG A 244 12.57 5.11 2.76
N PRO A 245 11.84 5.95 3.51
CA PRO A 245 11.46 5.65 4.90
C PRO A 245 10.48 4.47 4.96
N ALA A 246 10.58 3.63 6.00
CA ALA A 246 9.69 2.48 6.19
C ALA A 246 8.23 2.88 6.50
N ASP A 247 8.03 4.09 7.05
CA ASP A 247 6.74 4.49 7.66
C ASP A 247 5.74 5.12 6.66
N GLY A 248 6.11 5.25 5.38
CA GLY A 248 5.24 5.65 4.26
C GLY A 248 4.70 7.10 4.25
N ALA A 249 4.47 7.72 5.41
CA ALA A 249 4.00 9.10 5.52
C ALA A 249 5.17 10.08 5.45
N ALA A 250 5.09 11.06 4.54
CA ALA A 250 6.18 12.01 4.34
C ALA A 250 5.69 13.38 3.87
N PRO A 251 6.43 14.45 4.26
CA PRO A 251 6.03 15.78 3.91
C PRO A 251 5.98 16.01 2.40
N ALA A 252 4.93 16.67 1.90
CA ALA A 252 4.85 17.03 0.48
C ALA A 252 5.67 18.29 0.16
N GLY A 253 6.32 18.29 -1.00
CA GLY A 253 6.88 19.47 -1.65
C GLY A 253 6.11 19.76 -2.93
N ARG A 254 6.12 21.01 -3.41
CA ARG A 254 5.49 21.39 -4.68
C ARG A 254 6.40 22.29 -5.51
N THR A 255 6.49 21.98 -6.79
CA THR A 255 7.25 22.74 -7.79
C THR A 255 6.40 22.94 -9.04
N ALA A 256 6.38 24.16 -9.59
CA ALA A 256 5.72 24.47 -10.85
C ALA A 256 6.70 24.43 -12.03
N PHE A 257 6.20 24.16 -13.21
CA PHE A 257 6.91 24.26 -14.49
C PHE A 257 5.95 24.73 -15.58
N GLU A 258 6.48 25.15 -16.72
CA GLU A 258 5.68 25.65 -17.85
C GLU A 258 6.25 25.12 -19.16
N LEU A 259 5.37 24.75 -20.09
CA LEU A 259 5.73 24.55 -21.49
C LEU A 259 5.42 25.85 -22.25
N SER A 260 6.45 26.45 -22.83
CA SER A 260 6.35 27.74 -23.50
C SER A 260 5.27 27.76 -24.58
N ALA A 261 4.78 28.96 -24.93
CA ALA A 261 3.73 29.11 -25.94
C ALA A 261 4.11 28.46 -27.29
N SER A 262 5.39 28.53 -27.70
CA SER A 262 5.85 27.90 -28.94
C SER A 262 5.86 26.37 -28.87
N THR A 263 6.26 25.80 -27.72
CA THR A 263 6.18 24.35 -27.48
C THR A 263 4.73 23.88 -27.44
N THR A 264 3.85 24.63 -26.78
CA THR A 264 2.42 24.35 -26.67
C THR A 264 1.73 24.38 -28.04
N GLU A 265 2.02 25.39 -28.86
CA GLU A 265 1.51 25.46 -30.24
C GLU A 265 2.03 24.29 -31.10
N ALA A 266 3.31 23.93 -30.97
CA ALA A 266 3.88 22.77 -31.66
C ALA A 266 3.21 21.46 -31.23
N LEU A 267 2.94 21.28 -29.92
CA LEU A 267 2.18 20.15 -29.39
C LEU A 267 0.77 20.08 -29.99
N ARG A 268 0.04 21.20 -30.03
CA ARG A 268 -1.31 21.24 -30.63
C ARG A 268 -1.29 20.86 -32.11
N ARG A 269 -0.32 21.38 -32.88
CA ARG A 269 -0.16 21.01 -34.29
C ARG A 269 0.18 19.53 -34.46
N TYR A 270 1.07 19.00 -33.62
CA TYR A 270 1.41 17.58 -33.62
C TYR A 270 0.19 16.71 -33.32
N CYS A 271 -0.56 17.05 -32.27
CA CYS A 271 -1.80 16.38 -31.88
C CYS A 271 -2.82 16.35 -33.01
N HIS A 272 -3.08 17.52 -33.63
CA HIS A 272 -4.00 17.64 -34.74
C HIS A 272 -3.58 16.78 -35.95
N GLY A 273 -2.28 16.80 -36.30
CA GLY A 273 -1.77 16.05 -37.45
C GLY A 273 -1.76 14.53 -37.28
N ARG A 274 -1.87 14.01 -36.05
CA ARG A 274 -1.84 12.57 -35.74
C ARG A 274 -3.14 12.03 -35.15
N GLY A 275 -4.14 12.88 -34.91
CA GLY A 275 -5.38 12.47 -34.27
C GLY A 275 -5.17 11.97 -32.83
N VAL A 276 -4.24 12.58 -32.11
CA VAL A 276 -3.94 12.27 -30.69
C VAL A 276 -4.25 13.48 -29.81
N THR A 277 -4.33 13.29 -28.50
CA THR A 277 -4.61 14.37 -27.53
C THR A 277 -3.34 14.87 -26.87
N LEU A 278 -3.37 16.10 -26.32
CA LEU A 278 -2.26 16.64 -25.53
C LEU A 278 -1.88 15.71 -24.39
N PHE A 279 -2.88 15.15 -23.70
CA PHE A 279 -2.71 14.13 -22.65
C PHE A 279 -1.89 12.92 -23.11
N MET A 280 -2.20 12.34 -24.28
CA MET A 280 -1.46 11.18 -24.78
C MET A 280 0.01 11.51 -25.04
N VAL A 281 0.30 12.70 -25.57
CA VAL A 281 1.67 13.11 -25.89
C VAL A 281 2.46 13.44 -24.63
N THR A 282 1.85 14.13 -23.65
CA THR A 282 2.50 14.44 -22.37
C THR A 282 2.72 13.17 -21.54
N MET A 283 1.76 12.24 -21.53
CA MET A 283 1.91 10.92 -20.91
C MET A 283 3.06 10.11 -21.55
N ALA A 284 3.13 10.08 -22.89
CA ALA A 284 4.24 9.44 -23.61
C ALA A 284 5.61 10.05 -23.27
N ALA A 285 5.68 11.38 -23.18
CA ALA A 285 6.89 12.08 -22.77
C ALA A 285 7.30 11.75 -21.32
N PHE A 286 6.34 11.53 -20.40
CA PHE A 286 6.63 11.07 -19.03
C PHE A 286 7.14 9.64 -18.98
N HIS A 287 6.56 8.71 -19.75
CA HIS A 287 7.10 7.35 -19.88
C HIS A 287 8.55 7.39 -20.37
N LEU A 288 8.83 8.20 -21.40
CA LEU A 288 10.19 8.37 -21.90
C LEU A 288 11.12 9.02 -20.87
N LEU A 289 10.67 10.04 -20.15
CA LEU A 289 11.46 10.67 -19.09
C LEU A 289 11.90 9.65 -18.03
N LEU A 290 10.96 8.82 -17.57
CA LEU A 290 11.26 7.78 -16.58
C LEU A 290 12.21 6.72 -17.15
N GLU A 291 12.01 6.28 -18.39
CA GLU A 291 12.93 5.36 -19.06
C GLU A 291 14.35 5.94 -19.12
N ARG A 292 14.51 7.21 -19.49
CA ARG A 292 15.81 7.88 -19.58
C ARG A 292 16.51 8.05 -18.22
N HIS A 293 15.75 8.14 -17.13
CA HIS A 293 16.30 8.27 -15.78
C HIS A 293 16.56 6.93 -15.08
N THR A 294 15.87 5.87 -15.46
CA THR A 294 15.87 4.58 -14.74
C THR A 294 16.46 3.43 -15.55
N GLY A 295 16.47 3.55 -16.87
CA GLY A 295 16.77 2.47 -17.82
C GLY A 295 15.73 1.35 -17.85
N GLN A 296 14.56 1.55 -17.22
CA GLN A 296 13.45 0.61 -17.25
C GLN A 296 12.58 0.89 -18.47
N GLU A 297 12.46 -0.11 -19.35
CA GLU A 297 11.75 0.03 -20.63
C GLU A 297 10.25 -0.27 -20.50
N ASP A 298 9.81 -1.02 -19.48
CA ASP A 298 8.40 -1.37 -19.24
C ASP A 298 7.90 -0.68 -17.96
N LEU A 299 7.03 0.30 -18.12
CA LEU A 299 6.64 1.25 -17.07
C LEU A 299 5.12 1.42 -17.04
N ALA A 300 4.58 1.61 -15.83
CA ALA A 300 3.18 1.94 -15.59
C ALA A 300 3.05 3.30 -14.90
N LEU A 301 2.14 4.12 -15.41
CA LEU A 301 1.77 5.41 -14.83
C LEU A 301 0.29 5.39 -14.45
N GLY A 302 -0.05 5.97 -13.30
CA GLY A 302 -1.44 6.17 -12.90
C GLY A 302 -2.00 7.44 -13.51
N THR A 303 -3.30 7.45 -13.79
CA THR A 303 -4.02 8.67 -14.15
C THR A 303 -5.44 8.65 -13.56
N PRO A 304 -5.92 9.77 -12.99
CA PRO A 304 -7.29 9.84 -12.50
C PRO A 304 -8.25 10.01 -13.69
N VAL A 305 -9.37 9.32 -13.64
CA VAL A 305 -10.49 9.50 -14.57
C VAL A 305 -11.73 9.91 -13.79
N ALA A 306 -12.47 10.89 -14.30
CA ALA A 306 -13.67 11.40 -13.64
C ALA A 306 -14.80 10.37 -13.58
N ASN A 307 -14.79 9.36 -14.47
CA ASN A 307 -15.79 8.31 -14.64
C ASN A 307 -17.26 8.81 -14.73
N ARG A 308 -17.47 9.96 -15.40
CA ARG A 308 -18.79 10.61 -15.59
C ARG A 308 -19.22 10.63 -17.06
N HIS A 309 -19.06 9.48 -17.73
CA HIS A 309 -19.32 9.36 -19.17
C HIS A 309 -20.75 8.85 -19.49
N ARG A 310 -21.55 8.61 -18.45
CA ARG A 310 -22.96 8.19 -18.57
C ARG A 310 -23.87 9.43 -18.55
N PRO A 311 -24.86 9.51 -19.44
CA PRO A 311 -25.82 10.61 -19.44
C PRO A 311 -26.46 10.80 -18.06
N GLY A 312 -26.46 12.04 -17.57
CA GLY A 312 -27.04 12.44 -16.30
C GLY A 312 -26.06 12.43 -15.12
N THR A 313 -24.83 11.94 -15.28
CA THR A 313 -23.80 11.90 -14.22
C THR A 313 -22.90 13.15 -14.17
N GLU A 314 -22.95 14.00 -15.20
CA GLU A 314 -22.04 15.13 -15.40
C GLU A 314 -22.20 16.21 -14.32
N ASN A 315 -23.41 16.33 -13.77
CA ASN A 315 -23.78 17.33 -12.77
C ASN A 315 -23.99 16.75 -11.37
N LEU A 316 -23.67 15.47 -11.11
CA LEU A 316 -23.90 14.86 -9.80
C LEU A 316 -22.73 15.09 -8.84
N ILE A 317 -23.02 15.39 -7.58
CA ILE A 317 -22.04 15.23 -6.51
C ILE A 317 -21.96 13.74 -6.14
N GLY A 318 -20.76 13.23 -5.88
CA GLY A 318 -20.53 11.83 -5.50
C GLY A 318 -19.11 11.33 -5.74
N MET A 319 -18.81 10.13 -5.27
CA MET A 319 -17.52 9.45 -5.47
C MET A 319 -17.48 8.76 -6.84
N PHE A 320 -17.07 9.46 -7.90
CA PHE A 320 -16.94 8.87 -9.24
C PHE A 320 -15.49 8.64 -9.66
N ILE A 321 -14.56 9.44 -9.13
CA ILE A 321 -13.14 9.35 -9.51
C ILE A 321 -12.64 7.91 -9.40
N ASN A 322 -12.05 7.44 -10.50
CA ASN A 322 -11.35 6.16 -10.54
C ASN A 322 -9.91 6.41 -10.99
N THR A 323 -9.04 5.45 -10.72
CA THR A 323 -7.65 5.47 -11.18
C THR A 323 -7.45 4.38 -12.21
N VAL A 324 -6.93 4.74 -13.39
CA VAL A 324 -6.55 3.77 -14.42
C VAL A 324 -5.04 3.76 -14.61
N VAL A 325 -4.52 2.63 -15.05
CA VAL A 325 -3.08 2.42 -15.25
C VAL A 325 -2.77 2.44 -16.74
N ILE A 326 -1.85 3.32 -17.14
CA ILE A 326 -1.32 3.40 -18.51
C ILE A 326 0.06 2.75 -18.49
N ARG A 327 0.19 1.56 -19.10
CA ARG A 327 1.45 0.86 -19.30
C ARG A 327 1.99 1.18 -20.69
N ALA A 328 3.30 1.40 -20.81
CA ALA A 328 3.97 1.53 -22.10
C ALA A 328 5.33 0.81 -22.07
N GLU A 329 5.67 0.17 -23.19
CA GLU A 329 6.91 -0.58 -23.37
C GLU A 329 7.83 0.09 -24.41
N LEU A 330 8.99 0.56 -23.97
CA LEU A 330 9.99 1.25 -24.79
C LEU A 330 11.10 0.30 -25.29
N THR A 331 10.84 -1.01 -25.26
CA THR A 331 11.78 -2.06 -25.70
C THR A 331 12.16 -1.85 -27.16
N GLY A 332 13.47 -1.88 -27.46
CA GLY A 332 13.96 -1.78 -28.83
C GLY A 332 14.09 -0.34 -29.37
N ASP A 333 14.00 0.66 -28.51
CA ASP A 333 14.21 2.08 -28.83
C ASP A 333 13.27 2.60 -29.94
N PRO A 334 11.95 2.62 -29.69
CA PRO A 334 10.97 3.01 -30.71
C PRO A 334 11.14 4.47 -31.14
N LEU A 335 10.50 4.82 -32.25
CA LEU A 335 10.29 6.22 -32.61
C LEU A 335 9.33 6.87 -31.61
N PHE A 336 9.47 8.18 -31.38
CA PHE A 336 8.54 8.89 -30.50
C PHE A 336 7.08 8.79 -31.00
N ASP A 337 6.86 8.83 -32.30
CA ASP A 337 5.55 8.58 -32.91
C ASP A 337 4.96 7.19 -32.55
N GLU A 338 5.80 6.16 -32.48
CA GLU A 338 5.36 4.80 -32.14
C GLU A 338 4.97 4.72 -30.66
N LEU A 339 5.75 5.36 -29.78
CA LEU A 339 5.41 5.47 -28.35
C LEU A 339 4.09 6.23 -28.13
N VAL A 340 3.87 7.33 -28.85
CA VAL A 340 2.61 8.09 -28.76
C VAL A 340 1.42 7.24 -29.22
N GLU A 341 1.58 6.47 -30.30
CA GLU A 341 0.50 5.58 -30.77
C GLU A 341 0.24 4.44 -29.77
N GLU A 342 1.28 3.87 -29.16
CA GLU A 342 1.12 2.87 -28.10
C GLU A 342 0.36 3.44 -26.89
N VAL A 343 0.75 4.63 -26.42
CA VAL A 343 0.07 5.31 -25.31
C VAL A 343 -1.36 5.67 -25.68
N LYS A 344 -1.64 6.04 -26.94
CA LYS A 344 -3.01 6.25 -27.43
C LYS A 344 -3.82 4.96 -27.35
N VAL A 345 -3.31 3.84 -27.86
CA VAL A 345 -3.99 2.54 -27.81
C VAL A 345 -4.25 2.15 -26.35
N ALA A 346 -3.25 2.29 -25.48
CA ALA A 346 -3.38 2.01 -24.06
C ALA A 346 -4.42 2.90 -23.37
N THR A 347 -4.43 4.20 -23.68
CA THR A 347 -5.38 5.18 -23.13
C THR A 347 -6.82 4.87 -23.58
N VAL A 348 -7.04 4.61 -24.86
CA VAL A 348 -8.37 4.30 -25.40
C VAL A 348 -8.90 3.00 -24.81
N ALA A 349 -8.05 1.99 -24.68
CA ALA A 349 -8.42 0.72 -24.05
C ALA A 349 -8.72 0.90 -22.56
N ALA A 350 -7.86 1.62 -21.82
CA ALA A 350 -8.09 1.95 -20.41
C ALA A 350 -9.40 2.70 -20.19
N GLN A 351 -9.75 3.64 -21.08
CA GLN A 351 -11.03 4.37 -21.04
C GLN A 351 -12.22 3.46 -21.33
N ALA A 352 -12.09 2.47 -22.21
CA ALA A 352 -13.17 1.51 -22.49
C ALA A 352 -13.46 0.61 -21.28
N HIS A 353 -12.45 0.35 -20.45
CA HIS A 353 -12.49 -0.54 -19.29
C HIS A 353 -12.38 0.20 -17.94
N GLN A 354 -12.63 1.51 -17.93
CA GLN A 354 -12.44 2.39 -16.75
C GLN A 354 -13.47 2.18 -15.64
N GLU A 355 -14.47 1.33 -15.87
CA GLU A 355 -15.54 1.06 -14.92
C GLU A 355 -15.09 0.12 -13.79
N VAL A 356 -14.03 -0.67 -14.02
CA VAL A 356 -13.41 -1.48 -12.97
C VAL A 356 -12.69 -0.57 -11.99
N PRO A 357 -13.09 -0.57 -10.71
CA PRO A 357 -12.41 0.22 -9.69
C PRO A 357 -10.96 -0.24 -9.52
N PHE A 358 -10.06 0.71 -9.35
CA PHE A 358 -8.64 0.44 -9.10
C PHE A 358 -8.42 -0.54 -7.93
N GLU A 359 -9.20 -0.46 -6.87
CA GLU A 359 -9.04 -1.30 -5.70
C GLU A 359 -9.44 -2.76 -5.99
N LYS A 360 -10.44 -2.97 -6.84
CA LYS A 360 -10.82 -4.31 -7.29
C LYS A 360 -9.72 -4.91 -8.16
N LEU A 361 -9.10 -4.08 -9.00
CA LEU A 361 -7.96 -4.49 -9.80
C LEU A 361 -6.77 -4.93 -8.93
N VAL A 362 -6.46 -4.17 -7.88
CA VAL A 362 -5.40 -4.49 -6.91
C VAL A 362 -5.70 -5.77 -6.10
N GLU A 363 -6.97 -6.00 -5.75
CA GLU A 363 -7.44 -7.22 -5.06
C GLU A 363 -7.21 -8.47 -5.93
N VAL A 364 -7.49 -8.37 -7.24
CA VAL A 364 -7.42 -9.51 -8.16
C VAL A 364 -5.98 -9.78 -8.63
N LEU A 365 -5.21 -8.73 -8.93
CA LEU A 365 -3.84 -8.87 -9.42
C LEU A 365 -2.85 -9.29 -8.32
N LYS A 366 -3.13 -8.94 -7.06
CA LYS A 366 -2.26 -9.21 -5.91
C LYS A 366 -0.77 -8.93 -6.21
N PRO A 367 -0.40 -7.72 -6.68
CA PRO A 367 0.99 -7.40 -6.99
C PRO A 367 1.86 -7.55 -5.75
N GLU A 368 3.15 -7.82 -5.93
CA GLU A 368 4.13 -7.78 -4.82
C GLU A 368 4.09 -6.39 -4.17
N ARG A 369 3.98 -6.32 -2.84
CA ARG A 369 3.85 -5.06 -2.09
C ARG A 369 5.02 -4.85 -1.15
N PRO A 370 6.12 -4.24 -1.62
CA PRO A 370 7.08 -3.61 -0.72
C PRO A 370 6.36 -2.56 0.14
N GLU A 371 6.71 -2.48 1.41
CA GLU A 371 6.15 -1.46 2.32
C GLU A 371 6.45 -0.04 1.81
N GLY A 372 5.48 0.87 1.93
CA GLY A 372 5.63 2.26 1.53
C GLY A 372 5.60 2.53 0.02
N VAL A 373 5.13 1.58 -0.80
CA VAL A 373 5.03 1.71 -2.27
C VAL A 373 3.60 1.46 -2.74
N HIS A 374 3.10 2.32 -3.63
CA HIS A 374 1.74 2.18 -4.18
C HIS A 374 1.64 0.95 -5.12
N PRO A 375 0.54 0.17 -5.13
CA PRO A 375 0.57 -1.23 -5.58
C PRO A 375 0.90 -1.51 -7.06
N LEU A 376 0.64 -0.57 -7.97
CA LEU A 376 0.81 -0.80 -9.43
C LEU A 376 1.66 0.27 -10.13
N PHE A 377 1.81 1.45 -9.55
CA PHE A 377 2.57 2.57 -10.09
C PHE A 377 2.95 3.52 -8.96
N GLN A 378 4.02 4.29 -9.14
CA GLN A 378 4.49 5.27 -8.15
C GLN A 378 4.37 6.73 -8.62
N VAL A 379 4.09 6.94 -9.90
CA VAL A 379 3.93 8.26 -10.51
C VAL A 379 2.50 8.40 -11.02
N MET A 380 1.82 9.46 -10.57
CA MET A 380 0.49 9.85 -11.02
C MET A 380 0.61 11.02 -12.00
N VAL A 381 -0.03 10.93 -13.16
CA VAL A 381 -0.09 12.02 -14.15
C VAL A 381 -1.54 12.38 -14.42
N ALA A 382 -1.93 13.59 -14.05
CA ALA A 382 -3.24 14.18 -14.28
C ALA A 382 -3.15 15.29 -15.34
N PHE A 383 -4.18 15.40 -16.17
CA PHE A 383 -4.30 16.46 -17.16
C PHE A 383 -5.66 17.12 -17.04
N ASN A 384 -5.63 18.42 -16.80
CA ASN A 384 -6.80 19.26 -16.67
C ASN A 384 -6.93 20.14 -17.92
N HIS A 385 -8.15 20.33 -18.39
CA HIS A 385 -8.43 21.38 -19.35
C HIS A 385 -8.44 22.75 -18.66
N GLU A 386 -8.47 23.80 -19.47
CA GLU A 386 -8.52 25.18 -19.01
C GLU A 386 -9.53 25.32 -17.86
N PRO A 387 -9.10 25.83 -16.70
CA PRO A 387 -10.02 26.01 -15.60
C PRO A 387 -11.14 26.92 -16.08
N PRO A 388 -12.41 26.54 -15.89
CA PRO A 388 -13.50 27.45 -16.20
C PRO A 388 -13.28 28.77 -15.44
N PRO A 389 -13.72 29.91 -15.99
CA PRO A 389 -13.55 31.20 -15.31
C PRO A 389 -14.06 31.09 -13.88
N GLU A 390 -13.28 31.62 -12.92
CA GLU A 390 -13.63 31.54 -11.51
C GLU A 390 -15.09 31.99 -11.33
N PRO A 391 -15.97 31.13 -10.81
CA PRO A 391 -17.37 31.45 -10.65
C PRO A 391 -17.48 32.69 -9.77
N ARG A 392 -18.11 33.74 -10.30
CA ARG A 392 -18.36 34.98 -9.56
C ARG A 392 -19.73 34.91 -8.93
N LEU A 393 -19.77 35.07 -7.62
CA LEU A 393 -21.00 35.35 -6.90
C LEU A 393 -21.31 36.84 -7.09
N PRO A 394 -22.54 37.27 -7.41
CA PRO A 394 -22.82 38.69 -7.57
C PRO A 394 -22.42 39.51 -6.32
N GLY A 395 -21.51 40.47 -6.52
CA GLY A 395 -20.97 41.32 -5.45
C GLY A 395 -19.89 40.67 -4.57
N LEU A 396 -19.35 39.52 -4.97
CA LEU A 396 -18.33 38.75 -4.26
C LEU A 396 -17.25 38.20 -5.21
N ASP A 397 -15.99 38.45 -4.88
CA ASP A 397 -14.85 37.80 -5.51
C ASP A 397 -14.53 36.48 -4.78
N LEU A 398 -14.41 35.39 -5.55
CA LEU A 398 -14.07 34.06 -5.05
C LEU A 398 -12.63 33.73 -5.40
N SER A 399 -11.91 33.16 -4.46
CA SER A 399 -10.65 32.48 -4.76
C SER A 399 -10.52 31.22 -3.90
N LEU A 400 -9.92 30.16 -4.44
CA LEU A 400 -9.63 28.96 -3.65
C LEU A 400 -8.58 29.26 -2.58
N TYR A 401 -8.79 28.73 -1.38
CA TYR A 401 -7.87 28.87 -0.26
C TYR A 401 -6.98 27.61 -0.21
N ASP A 402 -5.67 27.76 -0.39
CA ASP A 402 -4.72 26.64 -0.53
C ASP A 402 -4.45 25.97 0.84
N LEU A 403 -5.30 25.01 1.21
CA LEU A 403 -5.13 24.19 2.42
C LEU A 403 -4.04 23.11 2.26
N ASP A 404 -3.79 22.65 1.03
CA ASP A 404 -2.89 21.53 0.74
C ASP A 404 -1.42 21.88 0.95
N SER A 405 -1.04 23.12 0.59
CA SER A 405 0.33 23.63 0.74
C SER A 405 0.88 23.57 2.17
N ARG A 406 0.01 23.53 3.18
CA ARG A 406 0.35 23.51 4.60
C ARG A 406 -0.05 22.20 5.33
N ARG A 407 -0.90 21.35 4.73
CA ARG A 407 -1.28 20.03 5.28
C ARG A 407 -0.15 19.01 5.09
N GLY A 408 0.57 19.14 3.98
CA GLY A 408 1.93 18.63 3.86
C GLY A 408 2.10 17.12 3.82
N GLU A 409 1.22 16.31 3.22
CA GLU A 409 1.46 14.87 3.02
C GLU A 409 1.43 14.51 1.53
N ALA A 410 2.42 13.75 1.06
CA ALA A 410 2.49 13.29 -0.32
C ALA A 410 1.77 11.93 -0.47
N VAL A 411 0.72 11.89 -1.31
CA VAL A 411 -0.07 10.66 -1.57
C VAL A 411 0.68 9.67 -2.47
N PHE A 412 1.44 10.21 -3.43
CA PHE A 412 2.33 9.44 -4.32
C PHE A 412 3.74 10.01 -4.24
N ASP A 413 4.73 9.24 -4.70
CA ASP A 413 6.11 9.70 -4.72
C ASP A 413 6.28 10.93 -5.62
N LEU A 414 5.60 10.92 -6.78
CA LEU A 414 5.46 12.04 -7.69
C LEU A 414 4.00 12.10 -8.20
N SER A 415 3.34 13.25 -8.01
CA SER A 415 2.04 13.56 -8.62
C SER A 415 2.20 14.77 -9.53
N VAL A 416 2.04 14.55 -10.83
CA VAL A 416 2.15 15.58 -11.86
C VAL A 416 0.76 16.01 -12.29
N GLY A 417 0.48 17.31 -12.21
CA GLY A 417 -0.69 17.93 -12.83
C GLY A 417 -0.27 18.82 -13.98
N LEU A 418 -0.87 18.64 -15.15
CA LEU A 418 -0.79 19.59 -16.26
C LEU A 418 -2.13 20.26 -16.47
N THR A 419 -2.12 21.54 -16.79
CA THR A 419 -3.31 22.33 -17.08
C THR A 419 -3.13 23.03 -18.42
N ASP A 420 -4.12 22.88 -19.29
CA ASP A 420 -4.18 23.64 -20.53
C ASP A 420 -4.66 25.06 -20.28
N ALA A 421 -3.76 26.03 -20.07
CA ALA A 421 -4.08 27.43 -19.79
C ALA A 421 -4.24 28.28 -21.08
N GLY A 422 -4.56 27.65 -22.21
CA GLY A 422 -4.74 28.33 -23.49
C GLY A 422 -3.42 28.56 -24.23
N GLU A 423 -2.71 29.66 -23.95
CA GLU A 423 -1.46 29.99 -24.64
C GLU A 423 -0.30 29.08 -24.25
N VAL A 424 -0.26 28.66 -22.98
CA VAL A 424 0.78 27.80 -22.40
C VAL A 424 0.16 26.57 -21.75
N LEU A 425 0.94 25.49 -21.62
CA LEU A 425 0.61 24.41 -20.70
C LEU A 425 1.35 24.63 -19.40
N GLU A 426 0.59 24.86 -18.34
CA GLU A 426 1.13 24.98 -16.99
C GLU A 426 1.23 23.60 -16.35
N GLY A 427 2.27 23.39 -15.55
CA GLY A 427 2.53 22.14 -14.89
C GLY A 427 2.87 22.34 -13.42
N SER A 428 2.48 21.38 -12.59
CA SER A 428 2.93 21.31 -11.20
C SER A 428 3.22 19.88 -10.80
N VAL A 429 4.21 19.71 -9.93
CA VAL A 429 4.56 18.42 -9.34
C VAL A 429 4.50 18.55 -7.84
N GLN A 430 3.67 17.72 -7.23
CA GLN A 430 3.77 17.39 -5.82
C GLN A 430 4.69 16.18 -5.67
N TYR A 431 5.62 16.23 -4.72
CA TYR A 431 6.60 15.17 -4.52
C TYR A 431 6.82 14.86 -3.04
N ASN A 432 7.21 13.63 -2.77
CA ASN A 432 7.57 13.17 -1.43
C ASN A 432 8.94 13.74 -1.00
N ARG A 433 8.97 14.66 -0.02
CA ARG A 433 10.21 15.30 0.47
C ARG A 433 11.12 14.37 1.26
N ALA A 434 10.62 13.23 1.70
CA ALA A 434 11.49 12.21 2.28
C ALA A 434 12.35 11.53 1.22
N LEU A 435 11.97 11.59 -0.07
CA LEU A 435 12.72 11.01 -1.19
C LEU A 435 13.48 12.06 -2.00
N TYR A 436 12.89 13.24 -2.19
CA TYR A 436 13.38 14.23 -3.13
C TYR A 436 13.59 15.62 -2.52
N ASP A 437 14.66 16.26 -2.96
CA ASP A 437 14.88 17.69 -2.82
C ASP A 437 14.22 18.46 -3.95
N ARG A 438 13.86 19.71 -3.64
CA ARG A 438 13.24 20.63 -4.61
C ARG A 438 14.08 20.76 -5.88
N THR A 439 15.40 20.89 -5.74
CA THR A 439 16.36 21.03 -6.84
C THR A 439 16.40 19.80 -7.75
N THR A 440 16.25 18.60 -7.19
CA THR A 440 16.21 17.35 -7.97
C THR A 440 14.94 17.28 -8.80
N VAL A 441 13.79 17.68 -8.24
CA VAL A 441 12.51 17.74 -8.97
C VAL A 441 12.50 18.85 -10.02
N GLU A 442 13.04 20.04 -9.71
CA GLU A 442 13.19 21.13 -10.68
C GLU A 442 14.05 20.70 -11.89
N ARG A 443 15.14 19.96 -11.65
CA ARG A 443 15.98 19.40 -12.72
C ARG A 443 15.23 18.34 -13.55
N LEU A 444 14.53 17.40 -12.90
CA LEU A 444 13.69 16.40 -13.57
C LEU A 444 12.64 17.06 -14.48
N LEU A 445 12.04 18.15 -14.02
CA LEU A 445 11.08 18.94 -14.80
C LEU A 445 11.72 19.72 -15.94
N GLY A 446 12.93 20.24 -15.74
CA GLY A 446 13.73 20.83 -16.83
C GLY A 446 13.98 19.82 -17.96
N HIS A 447 14.32 18.58 -17.62
CA HIS A 447 14.45 17.49 -18.58
C HIS A 447 13.15 17.18 -19.30
N TYR A 448 12.03 17.12 -18.56
CA TYR A 448 10.72 16.91 -19.15
C TYR A 448 10.38 17.99 -20.19
N VAL A 449 10.56 19.27 -19.85
CA VAL A 449 10.32 20.40 -20.76
C VAL A 449 11.19 20.30 -22.02
N ALA A 450 12.49 20.03 -21.86
CA ALA A 450 13.42 19.88 -22.97
C ALA A 450 13.05 18.69 -23.88
N LEU A 451 12.68 17.55 -23.28
CA LEU A 451 12.28 16.35 -23.98
C LEU A 451 11.00 16.56 -24.79
N VAL A 452 9.99 17.21 -24.21
CA VAL A 452 8.74 17.57 -24.92
C VAL A 452 9.03 18.48 -26.11
N ASP A 453 9.86 19.52 -25.94
CA ASP A 453 10.25 20.41 -27.03
C ASP A 453 11.02 19.68 -28.15
N ALA A 454 11.95 18.79 -27.80
CA ALA A 454 12.68 17.97 -28.77
C ALA A 454 11.75 17.00 -29.52
N ALA A 455 10.84 16.34 -28.80
CA ALA A 455 9.91 15.35 -29.32
C ALA A 455 8.97 15.95 -30.38
N VAL A 456 8.39 17.13 -30.12
CA VAL A 456 7.47 17.77 -31.08
C VAL A 456 8.16 18.37 -32.29
N ARG A 457 9.44 18.75 -32.17
CA ARG A 457 10.25 19.23 -33.30
C ARG A 457 10.71 18.09 -34.20
N SER A 458 10.96 16.91 -33.65
CA SER A 458 11.52 15.76 -34.37
C SER A 458 10.83 14.43 -34.01
N PRO A 459 9.51 14.29 -34.22
CA PRO A 459 8.75 13.14 -33.69
C PRO A 459 9.07 11.80 -34.38
N ARG A 460 9.76 11.84 -35.54
CA ARG A 460 10.25 10.67 -36.27
C ARG A 460 11.66 10.23 -35.86
N ARG A 461 12.20 10.80 -34.79
CA ARG A 461 13.45 10.32 -34.18
C ARG A 461 13.16 9.20 -33.20
N ARG A 462 14.18 8.38 -32.96
CA ARG A 462 14.17 7.41 -31.88
C ARG A 462 14.10 8.11 -30.53
N CYS A 463 13.40 7.50 -29.59
CA CYS A 463 13.27 7.98 -28.21
C CYS A 463 14.62 8.29 -27.55
N SER A 464 15.66 7.47 -27.80
CA SER A 464 17.01 7.71 -27.29
C SER A 464 17.72 8.92 -27.90
N GLU A 465 17.37 9.30 -29.14
CA GLU A 465 18.03 10.40 -29.88
C GLU A 465 17.42 11.78 -29.57
N LEU A 466 16.35 11.81 -28.79
CA LEU A 466 15.74 13.06 -28.33
C LEU A 466 16.62 13.67 -27.24
N GLU A 467 16.98 14.94 -27.46
CA GLU A 467 17.78 15.71 -26.51
C GLU A 467 16.93 16.05 -25.28
N MET A 468 17.46 15.73 -24.11
CA MET A 468 16.80 15.91 -22.82
C MET A 468 17.58 16.88 -21.93
N LEU A 469 18.88 17.05 -22.18
CA LEU A 469 19.74 17.92 -21.38
C LEU A 469 19.76 19.33 -21.97
N ALA A 470 19.58 20.34 -21.13
CA ALA A 470 19.85 21.70 -21.53
C ALA A 470 21.32 21.85 -21.96
N PRO A 471 21.65 22.75 -22.91
CA PRO A 471 23.03 22.89 -23.41
C PRO A 471 24.08 23.09 -22.30
N GLY A 472 23.73 23.82 -21.23
CA GLY A 472 24.59 24.02 -20.07
C GLY A 472 24.84 22.75 -19.26
N GLU A 473 23.78 21.99 -18.93
CA GLU A 473 23.92 20.72 -18.21
C GLU A 473 24.63 19.67 -19.07
N ARG A 474 24.33 19.62 -20.37
CA ARG A 474 25.08 18.80 -21.32
C ARG A 474 26.56 19.17 -21.30
N HIS A 475 26.91 20.45 -21.33
CA HIS A 475 28.31 20.86 -21.22
C HIS A 475 28.93 20.44 -19.88
N GLN A 476 28.20 20.54 -18.77
CA GLN A 476 28.67 20.10 -17.47
C GLN A 476 28.97 18.59 -17.44
N VAL A 477 28.00 17.77 -17.80
CA VAL A 477 28.12 16.30 -17.76
C VAL A 477 29.13 15.79 -18.79
N LEU A 478 29.24 16.46 -19.94
CA LEU A 478 30.09 16.00 -21.03
C LEU A 478 31.48 16.64 -21.07
N VAL A 479 31.68 17.82 -20.49
CA VAL A 479 32.95 18.55 -20.65
C VAL A 479 33.55 18.92 -19.31
N GLU A 480 32.75 19.44 -18.37
CA GLU A 480 33.28 19.94 -17.09
C GLU A 480 33.53 18.83 -16.05
N TRP A 481 32.64 17.84 -15.95
CA TRP A 481 32.73 16.77 -14.96
C TRP A 481 33.62 15.60 -15.37
N PRO A 482 33.68 15.19 -16.66
CA PRO A 482 34.65 14.20 -17.08
C PRO A 482 36.05 14.66 -16.73
N ARG A 483 36.67 13.92 -15.80
CA ARG A 483 37.98 14.23 -15.23
C ARG A 483 38.85 12.98 -15.18
N PRO A 484 40.19 13.13 -15.09
CA PRO A 484 41.07 12.01 -14.83
C PRO A 484 40.69 11.30 -13.52
N LEU A 485 40.51 9.99 -13.58
CA LEU A 485 40.27 9.12 -12.42
C LEU A 485 41.55 9.04 -11.58
N VAL A 486 41.46 9.47 -10.33
CA VAL A 486 42.57 9.41 -9.36
C VAL A 486 42.05 8.99 -7.98
N GLY A 487 42.90 8.42 -7.15
CA GLY A 487 42.57 8.10 -5.76
C GLY A 487 41.36 7.18 -5.60
N GLU A 488 40.38 7.61 -4.79
CA GLU A 488 39.17 6.83 -4.46
C GLU A 488 38.27 6.56 -5.67
N ASP A 489 38.19 7.48 -6.66
CA ASP A 489 37.38 7.29 -7.86
C ASP A 489 37.95 6.16 -8.75
N LEU A 490 39.28 6.08 -8.85
CA LEU A 490 39.96 5.00 -9.57
C LEU A 490 39.82 3.66 -8.83
N GLN A 491 39.96 3.66 -7.51
CA GLN A 491 39.75 2.47 -6.69
C GLN A 491 38.30 1.96 -6.77
N GLY A 492 37.32 2.87 -6.75
CA GLY A 492 35.91 2.56 -6.93
C GLY A 492 35.66 1.88 -8.27
N LEU A 493 36.17 2.44 -9.37
CA LEU A 493 36.07 1.80 -10.67
C LEU A 493 36.72 0.40 -10.69
N LEU A 494 37.98 0.29 -10.25
CA LEU A 494 38.75 -0.95 -10.29
C LEU A 494 38.10 -2.06 -9.45
N ALA A 495 37.52 -1.73 -8.29
CA ALA A 495 36.83 -2.68 -7.43
C ALA A 495 35.62 -3.37 -8.11
N GLY A 496 35.01 -2.70 -9.11
CA GLY A 496 33.87 -3.22 -9.86
C GLY A 496 34.22 -3.93 -11.17
N LEU A 497 35.47 -3.84 -11.63
CA LEU A 497 35.91 -4.37 -12.92
C LEU A 497 36.31 -5.84 -12.84
N ASP A 498 35.97 -6.63 -13.87
CA ASP A 498 36.54 -7.97 -14.05
C ASP A 498 38.06 -7.88 -14.25
N ARG A 499 38.80 -8.84 -13.68
CA ARG A 499 40.27 -8.87 -13.73
C ARG A 499 40.82 -8.80 -15.16
N ARG A 500 40.13 -9.37 -16.15
CA ARG A 500 40.52 -9.30 -17.57
C ARG A 500 40.39 -7.91 -18.17
N VAL A 501 39.48 -7.08 -17.64
CA VAL A 501 39.32 -5.69 -18.04
C VAL A 501 40.33 -4.81 -17.30
N GLN A 502 40.62 -5.12 -16.03
CA GLN A 502 41.70 -4.47 -15.28
C GLN A 502 43.06 -4.68 -15.97
N GLU A 503 43.34 -5.90 -16.45
CA GLU A 503 44.58 -6.23 -17.19
C GLU A 503 44.68 -5.53 -18.56
N GLN A 504 43.56 -5.02 -19.11
CA GLN A 504 43.52 -4.26 -20.37
C GLN A 504 43.65 -2.75 -20.18
N LEU A 505 43.47 -2.25 -18.95
CA LEU A 505 43.70 -0.85 -18.64
C LEU A 505 45.22 -0.57 -18.61
N PRO A 506 45.66 0.62 -19.06
CA PRO A 506 47.06 1.04 -18.92
C PRO A 506 47.52 0.92 -17.47
N ALA A 507 48.73 0.39 -17.26
CA ALA A 507 49.30 0.15 -15.93
C ALA A 507 49.74 1.44 -15.19
N SER A 508 49.60 2.61 -15.82
CA SER A 508 50.00 3.91 -15.28
C SER A 508 48.77 4.74 -14.87
N ASP A 509 48.83 5.37 -13.69
CA ASP A 509 47.87 6.34 -13.15
C ASP A 509 47.65 7.59 -14.03
N GLU A 510 48.29 7.67 -15.20
CA GLU A 510 48.17 8.80 -16.11
C GLU A 510 46.93 8.63 -16.99
N GLY A 511 45.87 9.40 -16.69
CA GLY A 511 44.98 9.97 -17.70
C GLY A 511 43.68 9.23 -18.08
N LEU A 512 43.21 8.25 -17.31
CA LEU A 512 41.90 7.63 -17.57
C LEU A 512 40.76 8.62 -17.31
N THR A 513 40.03 9.05 -18.33
CA THR A 513 38.90 9.98 -18.15
C THR A 513 37.59 9.20 -18.08
N LEU A 514 36.82 9.43 -17.00
CA LEU A 514 35.50 8.82 -16.82
C LEU A 514 34.40 9.62 -17.51
N CYS A 515 33.59 8.93 -18.30
CA CYS A 515 32.34 9.42 -18.85
C CYS A 515 31.20 8.49 -18.41
N LEU A 516 30.06 9.05 -18.02
CA LEU A 516 28.86 8.26 -17.70
C LEU A 516 27.88 8.36 -18.87
N LEU A 517 27.58 7.20 -19.47
CA LEU A 517 26.68 7.10 -20.61
C LEU A 517 25.64 6.00 -20.38
N ASP A 518 24.43 6.18 -20.89
CA ASP A 518 23.42 5.13 -20.84
C ASP A 518 23.79 3.95 -21.77
N ARG A 519 22.97 2.89 -21.77
CA ARG A 519 23.19 1.70 -22.61
C ARG A 519 23.19 2.02 -24.12
N ARG A 520 22.59 3.13 -24.51
CA ARG A 520 22.48 3.63 -25.89
C ARG A 520 23.52 4.73 -26.18
N ARG A 521 24.48 4.92 -25.27
CA ARG A 521 25.58 5.91 -25.30
C ARG A 521 25.13 7.36 -25.21
N GLN A 522 23.96 7.67 -24.67
CA GLN A 522 23.57 9.05 -24.45
C GLN A 522 24.12 9.58 -23.11
N ALA A 523 24.29 10.89 -23.06
CA ALA A 523 24.61 11.61 -21.84
C ALA A 523 23.56 11.31 -20.76
N ILE A 524 24.03 10.95 -19.55
CA ILE A 524 23.14 10.71 -18.42
C ILE A 524 23.01 12.01 -17.63
N PRO A 525 21.79 12.42 -17.26
CA PRO A 525 21.60 13.59 -16.40
C PRO A 525 22.30 13.45 -15.05
N ALA A 526 22.58 14.58 -14.41
CA ALA A 526 23.07 14.57 -13.03
C ALA A 526 22.11 13.79 -12.11
N GLY A 527 22.66 12.92 -11.25
CA GLY A 527 21.94 12.01 -10.37
C GLY A 527 21.50 10.70 -11.04
N GLY A 528 21.47 10.64 -12.37
CA GLY A 528 21.12 9.44 -13.14
C GLY A 528 22.16 8.34 -13.02
N TRP A 529 21.71 7.10 -12.84
CA TRP A 529 22.58 5.93 -12.92
C TRP A 529 22.83 5.58 -14.37
N GLY A 530 24.08 5.29 -14.71
CA GLY A 530 24.33 4.46 -15.87
C GLY A 530 25.76 4.02 -16.00
N GLU A 531 26.14 3.60 -17.21
CA GLU A 531 27.34 2.80 -17.39
C GLU A 531 28.57 3.70 -17.40
N ALA A 532 29.59 3.31 -16.61
CA ALA A 532 30.89 3.94 -16.65
C ALA A 532 31.64 3.55 -17.93
N TRP A 533 32.08 4.55 -18.68
CA TRP A 533 32.94 4.41 -19.84
C TRP A 533 34.25 5.13 -19.56
N VAL A 534 35.35 4.48 -19.89
CA VAL A 534 36.68 5.04 -19.65
C VAL A 534 37.38 5.27 -20.98
N LEU A 535 37.89 6.48 -21.15
CA LEU A 535 38.72 6.87 -22.28
C LEU A 535 40.19 6.77 -21.89
N THR A 536 40.99 6.09 -22.71
CA THR A 536 42.45 5.99 -22.51
C THR A 536 43.17 7.27 -22.93
N PRO A 537 44.31 7.62 -22.33
CA PRO A 537 45.00 8.87 -22.62
C PRO A 537 45.58 8.90 -24.05
N SER A 538 45.54 10.08 -24.65
CA SER A 538 46.45 10.57 -25.68
C SER A 538 46.31 12.09 -25.63
N ASP A 539 47.33 12.78 -25.15
CA ASP A 539 47.31 14.19 -24.77
C ASP A 539 46.75 15.10 -25.87
N THR A 540 45.47 15.48 -25.76
CA THR A 540 44.85 16.79 -26.07
C THR A 540 43.33 16.65 -25.94
N ALA A 541 42.73 17.49 -25.09
CA ALA A 541 41.29 17.52 -24.86
C ALA A 541 40.59 18.37 -25.95
N GLU A 542 39.73 17.74 -26.75
CA GLU A 542 38.65 18.37 -27.54
C GLU A 542 37.43 17.41 -27.66
N PRO A 543 36.21 17.93 -27.92
CA PRO A 543 34.97 17.41 -27.35
C PRO A 543 34.41 16.15 -28.07
N TRP A 544 34.10 15.12 -27.29
CA TRP A 544 33.62 13.80 -27.75
C TRP A 544 32.16 13.76 -28.22
N ALA A 545 31.44 14.88 -28.20
CA ALA A 545 30.01 14.97 -28.54
C ALA A 545 29.68 14.49 -29.98
N ALA A 546 30.66 14.37 -30.87
CA ALA A 546 30.48 13.95 -32.26
C ALA A 546 30.52 12.43 -32.50
N ALA A 547 30.91 11.60 -31.52
CA ALA A 547 31.17 10.16 -31.71
C ALA A 547 30.02 9.21 -31.27
N LEU A 548 28.84 9.75 -30.96
CA LEU A 548 27.67 8.97 -30.49
C LEU A 548 26.98 8.21 -31.64
N GLY A 549 27.66 7.18 -32.15
CA GLY A 549 27.14 6.23 -33.15
C GLY A 549 26.57 4.94 -32.52
N SER A 550 25.48 4.44 -33.11
CA SER A 550 24.52 3.45 -32.59
C SER A 550 24.93 1.97 -32.58
N THR A 551 26.23 1.63 -32.56
CA THR A 551 26.66 0.21 -32.65
C THR A 551 27.03 -0.36 -31.27
N PRO A 552 26.37 -1.40 -30.73
CA PRO A 552 26.67 -1.95 -29.40
C PRO A 552 28.11 -2.48 -29.31
N VAL A 553 28.81 -2.17 -28.22
CA VAL A 553 30.13 -2.76 -27.90
C VAL A 553 29.94 -3.73 -26.74
N ALA A 554 30.41 -4.96 -26.92
CA ALA A 554 30.34 -6.01 -25.91
C ALA A 554 31.08 -5.61 -24.62
N ALA A 555 30.72 -6.25 -23.51
CA ALA A 555 31.42 -6.12 -22.22
C ALA A 555 32.94 -6.33 -22.37
N GLY A 556 33.76 -5.40 -21.86
CA GLY A 556 35.22 -5.43 -22.04
C GLY A 556 35.68 -5.29 -23.49
N GLY A 557 34.78 -4.99 -24.43
CA GLY A 557 35.10 -4.75 -25.83
C GLY A 557 35.66 -3.35 -26.05
N ARG A 558 36.57 -3.23 -27.02
CA ARG A 558 37.06 -1.93 -27.49
C ARG A 558 35.93 -1.21 -28.25
N GLY A 559 35.62 0.00 -27.83
CA GLY A 559 34.75 0.90 -28.60
C GLY A 559 35.42 1.39 -29.89
N PRO A 560 34.68 2.11 -30.75
CA PRO A 560 35.25 2.70 -31.95
C PRO A 560 36.46 3.56 -31.59
N ALA A 561 37.53 3.45 -32.38
CA ALA A 561 38.69 4.31 -32.24
C ALA A 561 38.25 5.76 -32.49
N THR A 562 38.69 6.68 -31.64
CA THR A 562 38.62 8.11 -31.95
C THR A 562 39.56 8.42 -33.12
N ASP A 563 39.34 9.53 -33.81
CA ASP A 563 40.16 9.95 -34.97
C ASP A 563 41.65 10.16 -34.64
N ASP A 564 41.98 10.24 -33.35
CA ASP A 564 43.34 10.33 -32.79
C ASP A 564 43.89 9.01 -32.20
N GLY A 565 43.20 7.88 -32.41
CA GLY A 565 43.68 6.56 -32.04
C GLY A 565 43.48 6.12 -30.58
N ARG A 566 42.67 6.85 -29.79
CA ARG A 566 42.21 6.41 -28.46
C ARG A 566 41.07 5.39 -28.59
N TRP A 567 40.84 4.61 -27.54
CA TRP A 567 39.81 3.57 -27.50
C TRP A 567 38.99 3.70 -26.23
N TRP A 568 37.71 3.34 -26.33
CA TRP A 568 36.81 3.31 -25.19
C TRP A 568 36.77 1.92 -24.56
N VAL A 569 36.80 1.87 -23.23
CA VAL A 569 36.58 0.65 -22.46
C VAL A 569 35.26 0.77 -21.71
N ARG A 570 34.32 -0.14 -22.02
CA ARG A 570 33.07 -0.28 -21.27
C ARG A 570 33.33 -1.09 -20.00
N THR A 571 33.02 -0.53 -18.84
CA THR A 571 33.46 -1.10 -17.55
C THR A 571 32.42 -1.99 -16.88
N GLU A 572 31.18 -2.04 -17.36
CA GLU A 572 30.04 -2.73 -16.73
C GLU A 572 29.73 -2.29 -15.28
N VAL A 573 30.44 -1.28 -14.77
CA VAL A 573 30.17 -0.65 -13.48
C VAL A 573 29.14 0.45 -13.70
N ALA A 574 28.09 0.47 -12.87
CA ALA A 574 27.14 1.57 -12.88
C ALA A 574 27.67 2.69 -11.96
N ALA A 575 27.55 3.94 -12.39
CA ALA A 575 27.88 5.10 -11.59
C ALA A 575 26.89 6.24 -11.87
N ARG A 576 26.85 7.23 -10.98
CA ARG A 576 26.10 8.48 -11.17
C ARG A 576 26.92 9.69 -10.75
N TRP A 577 26.69 10.82 -11.43
CA TRP A 577 27.19 12.11 -10.99
C TRP A 577 26.28 12.67 -9.88
N LEU A 578 26.84 13.04 -8.74
CA LEU A 578 26.13 13.80 -7.70
C LEU A 578 26.09 15.28 -8.09
N ALA A 579 25.12 16.01 -7.53
CA ALA A 579 25.07 17.46 -7.68
C ALA A 579 26.38 18.08 -7.18
N GLY A 580 27.15 18.71 -8.07
CA GLY A 580 28.49 19.25 -7.78
C GLY A 580 29.67 18.43 -8.34
N GLY A 581 29.41 17.37 -9.13
CA GLY A 581 30.46 16.60 -9.82
C GLY A 581 31.13 15.53 -8.96
N GLY A 582 30.52 15.13 -7.84
CA GLY A 582 30.91 13.93 -7.10
C GLY A 582 30.48 12.65 -7.83
N LEU A 583 31.08 11.50 -7.49
CA LEU A 583 30.75 10.20 -8.08
C LEU A 583 30.23 9.23 -7.02
N GLU A 584 29.21 8.48 -7.38
CA GLU A 584 28.73 7.33 -6.60
C GLU A 584 28.72 6.08 -7.48
N TRP A 585 29.19 4.97 -6.93
CA TRP A 585 29.42 3.72 -7.65
C TRP A 585 28.45 2.62 -7.21
N ARG A 586 28.03 1.78 -8.17
CA ARG A 586 27.21 0.59 -7.95
C ARG A 586 27.80 -0.57 -8.74
N HIS A 587 28.39 -1.52 -8.02
CA HIS A 587 29.00 -2.69 -8.62
C HIS A 587 27.95 -3.77 -8.93
N ARG A 588 27.95 -4.28 -10.18
CA ARG A 588 27.31 -5.57 -10.46
C ARG A 588 28.13 -6.66 -9.78
N ARG A 589 27.67 -7.19 -8.65
CA ARG A 589 28.09 -8.55 -8.28
C ARG A 589 27.64 -9.48 -9.40
N ALA A 590 28.56 -10.31 -9.89
CA ALA A 590 28.24 -11.43 -10.75
C ALA A 590 27.01 -12.15 -10.20
N SER A 591 26.05 -12.40 -11.09
CA SER A 591 24.75 -13.02 -10.85
C SER A 591 24.76 -14.11 -9.78
N SER A 592 24.45 -13.71 -8.56
CA SER A 592 23.66 -14.46 -7.60
C SER A 592 23.04 -13.42 -6.68
N VAL A 593 21.77 -13.10 -6.96
CA VAL A 593 20.88 -12.75 -5.86
C VAL A 593 20.96 -13.95 -4.91
N PRO A 594 21.21 -13.78 -3.61
CA PRO A 594 20.88 -14.81 -2.65
C PRO A 594 19.35 -14.88 -2.63
N GLY A 595 18.78 -15.59 -3.59
CA GLY A 595 17.47 -16.16 -3.42
C GLY A 595 17.58 -17.30 -2.40
N PRO A 596 16.56 -17.53 -1.57
CA PRO A 596 16.49 -18.75 -0.78
C PRO A 596 16.62 -19.94 -1.74
N ALA A 597 17.42 -20.92 -1.31
CA ALA A 597 17.96 -22.01 -2.11
C ALA A 597 16.93 -22.72 -3.02
N GLY A 598 17.41 -23.06 -4.22
CA GLY A 598 16.81 -23.91 -5.24
C GLY A 598 15.47 -24.58 -4.95
N GLN A 599 14.42 -24.05 -5.56
CA GLN A 599 13.26 -24.86 -5.95
C GLN A 599 13.14 -24.83 -7.47
N ASP A 600 13.17 -26.03 -8.05
CA ASP A 600 13.10 -26.31 -9.47
C ASP A 600 11.86 -25.64 -10.10
N ARG A 601 12.06 -24.80 -11.12
CA ARG A 601 10.96 -24.12 -11.86
C ARG A 601 9.96 -25.11 -12.46
N ASN A 602 10.37 -26.36 -12.69
CA ASN A 602 9.46 -27.43 -13.11
C ASN A 602 8.65 -28.02 -11.95
N ALA A 603 9.18 -28.02 -10.72
CA ALA A 603 8.43 -28.41 -9.52
C ALA A 603 7.37 -27.36 -9.17
N ARG A 604 7.67 -26.06 -9.31
CA ARG A 604 6.71 -24.97 -9.08
C ARG A 604 5.58 -24.97 -10.12
N ARG A 605 5.88 -25.25 -11.38
CA ARG A 605 4.85 -25.46 -12.44
C ARG A 605 4.06 -26.77 -12.27
N ALA A 606 4.60 -27.75 -11.56
CA ALA A 606 3.87 -28.97 -11.19
C ALA A 606 2.97 -28.72 -9.98
N GLU A 607 3.43 -27.98 -8.97
CA GLU A 607 2.62 -27.50 -7.84
C GLU A 607 1.52 -26.55 -8.30
N GLU A 608 1.77 -25.61 -9.22
CA GLU A 608 0.75 -24.73 -9.79
C GLU A 608 -0.31 -25.54 -10.57
N ARG A 609 0.09 -26.58 -11.31
CA ARG A 609 -0.86 -27.48 -12.01
C ARG A 609 -1.62 -28.40 -11.05
N GLU A 610 -1.02 -28.78 -9.93
CA GLU A 610 -1.66 -29.58 -8.89
C GLU A 610 -2.64 -28.72 -8.08
N VAL A 611 -2.28 -27.46 -7.79
CA VAL A 611 -3.14 -26.44 -7.16
C VAL A 611 -4.30 -26.07 -8.09
N GLU A 612 -4.06 -25.86 -9.38
CA GLU A 612 -5.11 -25.65 -10.39
C GLU A 612 -6.04 -26.88 -10.49
N ARG A 613 -5.49 -28.11 -10.46
CA ARG A 613 -6.28 -29.35 -10.41
C ARG A 613 -7.10 -29.47 -9.13
N LEU A 614 -6.56 -29.07 -7.99
CA LEU A 614 -7.24 -29.10 -6.70
C LEU A 614 -8.34 -28.03 -6.63
N TRP A 615 -8.11 -26.84 -7.17
CA TRP A 615 -9.12 -25.79 -7.31
C TRP A 615 -10.23 -26.18 -8.28
N GLN A 616 -9.88 -26.79 -9.41
CA GLN A 616 -10.88 -27.32 -10.35
C GLN A 616 -11.67 -28.49 -9.72
N ALA A 617 -11.03 -29.35 -8.94
CA ALA A 617 -11.70 -30.43 -8.20
C ALA A 617 -12.60 -29.91 -7.06
N VAL A 618 -12.26 -28.76 -6.45
CA VAL A 618 -13.12 -28.06 -5.48
C VAL A 618 -14.28 -27.37 -6.18
N ALA A 619 -14.05 -26.71 -7.33
CA ALA A 619 -15.09 -26.11 -8.16
C ALA A 619 -16.09 -27.17 -8.68
N ASP A 620 -15.59 -28.31 -9.17
CA ASP A 620 -16.40 -29.42 -9.67
C ASP A 620 -17.17 -30.14 -8.55
N ARG A 621 -16.64 -30.19 -7.32
CA ARG A 621 -17.33 -30.76 -6.13
C ARG A 621 -18.28 -29.77 -5.45
N THR A 622 -18.17 -28.47 -5.72
CA THR A 622 -19.08 -27.43 -5.20
C THR A 622 -20.19 -27.05 -6.19
N ALA A 623 -20.13 -27.58 -7.42
CA ALA A 623 -21.19 -27.56 -8.42
C ALA A 623 -22.39 -28.44 -7.97
N GLY A 624 -23.19 -27.91 -7.04
CA GLY A 624 -24.40 -28.58 -6.51
C GLY A 624 -24.72 -28.27 -5.05
N LEU A 625 -23.89 -27.51 -4.35
CA LEU A 625 -24.19 -27.05 -2.98
C LEU A 625 -25.21 -25.89 -3.01
N SER A 626 -26.17 -25.91 -2.09
CA SER A 626 -27.11 -24.79 -1.90
C SER A 626 -26.38 -23.54 -1.41
N ASP A 627 -26.90 -22.36 -1.76
CA ASP A 627 -26.25 -21.07 -1.48
C ASP A 627 -25.90 -20.86 0.00
N ASP A 628 -26.66 -21.45 0.93
CA ASP A 628 -26.36 -21.38 2.37
C ASP A 628 -25.10 -22.15 2.77
N LYS A 629 -24.79 -23.27 2.10
CA LYS A 629 -23.57 -24.04 2.33
C LYS A 629 -22.37 -23.39 1.64
N ARG A 630 -22.57 -22.72 0.51
CA ARG A 630 -21.55 -21.91 -0.16
C ARG A 630 -21.18 -20.68 0.68
N ARG A 631 -22.17 -19.96 1.21
CA ARG A 631 -21.97 -18.82 2.15
C ARG A 631 -21.30 -19.24 3.46
N ALA A 632 -21.60 -20.44 3.97
CA ALA A 632 -20.90 -20.98 5.14
C ALA A 632 -19.43 -21.29 4.85
N LEU A 633 -19.12 -21.79 3.65
CA LEU A 633 -17.75 -22.06 3.19
C LEU A 633 -16.98 -20.74 2.93
N GLU A 634 -17.65 -19.72 2.39
CA GLU A 634 -17.10 -18.37 2.16
C GLU A 634 -16.81 -17.62 3.47
N ARG A 635 -17.65 -17.78 4.51
CA ARG A 635 -17.37 -17.26 5.87
C ARG A 635 -16.22 -17.98 6.57
N LEU A 636 -15.91 -19.22 6.17
CA LEU A 636 -14.81 -20.02 6.72
C LEU A 636 -13.47 -19.77 5.99
N LEU A 637 -13.51 -19.31 4.73
CA LEU A 637 -12.33 -19.02 3.90
C LEU A 637 -12.00 -17.51 3.83
N GLY A 638 -12.97 -16.64 4.10
CA GLY A 638 -12.79 -15.20 4.30
C GLY A 638 -12.81 -14.87 5.79
N GLY A 639 -11.63 -14.73 6.40
CA GLY A 639 -11.52 -14.22 7.76
C GLY A 639 -12.00 -12.77 7.83
N GLY A 640 -13.12 -12.53 8.50
CA GLY A 640 -13.62 -11.19 8.82
C GLY A 640 -15.14 -11.14 9.04
N VAL A 641 -15.62 -11.81 10.09
CA VAL A 641 -17.03 -11.84 10.52
C VAL A 641 -17.42 -10.55 11.26
N ALA A 642 -18.71 -10.22 11.18
CA ALA A 642 -19.49 -9.36 12.07
C ALA A 642 -18.97 -9.23 13.51
N ALA A 643 -19.14 -8.06 14.12
CA ALA A 643 -19.18 -7.97 15.58
C ALA A 643 -20.29 -8.91 16.06
N PRO A 644 -20.07 -9.64 17.16
CA PRO A 644 -21.01 -9.39 18.24
C PRO A 644 -20.40 -9.73 19.59
N GLN A 645 -20.80 -9.02 20.65
CA GLN A 645 -20.59 -9.58 21.99
C GLN A 645 -19.07 -9.88 22.20
N ARG A 646 -18.71 -10.76 23.12
CA ARG A 646 -17.29 -11.06 23.47
C ARG A 646 -16.49 -11.53 22.25
N SER A 647 -15.26 -11.03 22.05
CA SER A 647 -14.37 -11.55 21.00
C SER A 647 -13.99 -13.00 21.32
N SER A 648 -14.04 -13.88 20.30
CA SER A 648 -13.65 -15.28 20.48
C SER A 648 -12.14 -15.39 20.53
N SER A 649 -11.64 -16.09 21.54
CA SER A 649 -10.27 -16.57 21.65
C SER A 649 -9.91 -17.63 20.60
N VAL A 650 -10.87 -18.30 19.94
CA VAL A 650 -10.56 -19.31 18.93
C VAL A 650 -10.27 -18.68 17.57
N VAL A 651 -9.05 -18.89 17.07
CA VAL A 651 -8.61 -18.46 15.74
C VAL A 651 -8.31 -19.70 14.89
N LEU A 652 -9.07 -19.90 13.80
CA LEU A 652 -8.82 -21.01 12.87
C LEU A 652 -7.65 -20.66 11.93
N ILE A 653 -6.45 -21.10 12.29
CA ILE A 653 -5.22 -20.89 11.49
C ILE A 653 -5.25 -21.76 10.23
N GLN A 654 -5.75 -23.00 10.37
CA GLN A 654 -5.97 -23.90 9.24
C GLN A 654 -7.37 -24.54 9.37
N PRO A 655 -8.41 -23.98 8.74
CA PRO A 655 -9.78 -24.48 8.88
C PRO A 655 -10.04 -25.79 8.10
N ALA A 656 -9.19 -26.11 7.12
CA ALA A 656 -9.36 -27.26 6.25
C ALA A 656 -8.82 -28.57 6.87
N GLY A 657 -9.64 -29.62 6.83
CA GLY A 657 -9.29 -30.97 7.28
C GLY A 657 -10.53 -31.81 7.57
N GLU A 658 -10.47 -33.12 7.29
CA GLU A 658 -11.58 -34.06 7.57
C GLU A 658 -11.45 -34.75 8.94
N ARG A 659 -10.30 -34.59 9.61
CA ARG A 659 -10.04 -35.13 10.96
C ARG A 659 -10.46 -34.13 12.04
N ARG A 660 -10.43 -34.57 13.30
CA ARG A 660 -10.73 -33.71 14.46
C ARG A 660 -9.74 -32.54 14.56
N PRO A 661 -10.21 -31.34 14.97
CA PRO A 661 -9.35 -30.19 15.15
C PRO A 661 -8.29 -30.44 16.24
N PHE A 662 -7.09 -29.90 16.00
CA PHE A 662 -6.06 -29.75 17.01
C PHE A 662 -6.10 -28.32 17.55
N PHE A 663 -6.33 -28.18 18.85
CA PHE A 663 -6.35 -26.88 19.54
C PHE A 663 -4.98 -26.57 20.13
N CYS A 664 -4.45 -25.37 19.90
CA CYS A 664 -3.11 -24.97 20.37
C CYS A 664 -3.15 -23.64 21.13
N VAL A 665 -2.76 -23.65 22.41
CA VAL A 665 -2.84 -22.46 23.28
C VAL A 665 -1.64 -21.54 23.13
N HIS A 666 -1.92 -20.23 23.07
CA HIS A 666 -0.93 -19.13 22.95
C HIS A 666 0.23 -19.21 23.96
N PRO A 667 1.43 -18.69 23.61
CA PRO A 667 2.52 -18.43 24.56
C PRO A 667 2.24 -17.21 25.44
N VAL A 668 3.20 -16.83 26.30
CA VAL A 668 3.05 -15.72 27.27
C VAL A 668 2.65 -14.37 26.63
N ALA A 669 3.03 -14.12 25.37
CA ALA A 669 2.66 -12.91 24.64
C ALA A 669 1.15 -12.78 24.39
N GLY A 670 0.43 -13.91 24.32
CA GLY A 670 -1.03 -13.93 24.19
C GLY A 670 -1.57 -14.13 22.79
N ASP A 671 -0.79 -13.87 21.74
CA ASP A 671 -1.20 -14.06 20.35
C ASP A 671 -0.91 -15.48 19.84
N VAL A 672 -1.48 -15.85 18.69
CA VAL A 672 -1.29 -17.17 18.06
C VAL A 672 -0.52 -17.12 16.74
N THR A 673 0.07 -15.96 16.40
CA THR A 673 0.72 -15.74 15.10
C THR A 673 1.94 -16.65 14.90
N GLY A 674 2.63 -16.98 16.00
CA GLY A 674 3.76 -17.91 16.00
C GLY A 674 3.40 -19.37 15.64
N PHE A 675 2.12 -19.72 15.52
CA PHE A 675 1.69 -21.06 15.12
C PHE A 675 1.43 -21.23 13.63
N VAL A 676 1.49 -20.16 12.82
CA VAL A 676 1.19 -20.24 11.38
C VAL A 676 2.11 -21.23 10.66
N GLU A 677 3.42 -21.16 10.90
CA GLU A 677 4.38 -22.09 10.30
C GLU A 677 4.22 -23.52 10.81
N LEU A 678 3.93 -23.69 12.10
CA LEU A 678 3.63 -25.01 12.68
C LEU A 678 2.39 -25.63 12.01
N ALA A 679 1.29 -24.87 11.91
CA ALA A 679 0.06 -25.32 11.28
C ALA A 679 0.29 -25.74 9.81
N ARG A 680 1.01 -24.90 9.05
CA ARG A 680 1.37 -25.16 7.65
C ARG A 680 2.09 -26.50 7.48
N HIS A 681 3.05 -26.81 8.35
CA HIS A 681 3.81 -28.07 8.28
C HIS A 681 3.09 -29.26 8.90
N LEU A 682 2.14 -29.03 9.81
CA LEU A 682 1.33 -30.08 10.44
C LEU A 682 0.24 -30.62 9.51
N ALA A 683 -0.10 -29.88 8.44
CA ALA A 683 -1.13 -30.20 7.44
C ALA A 683 -1.18 -31.69 7.05
N GLY A 684 -2.01 -32.43 7.79
CA GLY A 684 -2.17 -33.89 7.72
C GLY A 684 -3.64 -34.29 7.83
N GLY A 685 -4.53 -33.38 7.42
CA GLY A 685 -5.99 -33.55 7.49
C GLY A 685 -6.64 -33.11 8.80
N HIS A 686 -5.88 -32.64 9.79
CA HIS A 686 -6.41 -32.00 11.01
C HIS A 686 -6.59 -30.49 10.78
N PRO A 687 -7.79 -29.93 11.05
CA PRO A 687 -7.92 -28.49 11.25
C PRO A 687 -7.05 -28.03 12.43
N PHE A 688 -6.46 -26.83 12.34
CA PHE A 688 -5.64 -26.24 13.39
C PHE A 688 -6.30 -24.98 13.93
N ALA A 689 -6.63 -24.99 15.23
CA ALA A 689 -7.26 -23.88 15.95
C ALA A 689 -6.30 -23.33 17.01
N GLY A 690 -5.86 -22.08 16.84
CA GLY A 690 -5.14 -21.35 17.88
C GLY A 690 -6.11 -20.80 18.93
N LEU A 691 -5.72 -20.82 20.20
CA LEU A 691 -6.44 -20.18 21.30
C LEU A 691 -5.65 -18.94 21.73
N GLN A 692 -6.17 -17.76 21.41
CA GLN A 692 -5.62 -16.43 21.69
C GLN A 692 -6.12 -15.88 23.03
N ALA A 693 -5.25 -15.14 23.73
CA ALA A 693 -5.55 -14.53 25.00
C ALA A 693 -6.71 -13.50 24.92
N PRO A 694 -7.71 -13.60 25.82
CA PRO A 694 -8.69 -12.55 26.04
C PRO A 694 -8.03 -11.21 26.37
N GLY A 695 -8.56 -10.12 25.79
CA GLY A 695 -8.09 -8.76 26.03
C GLY A 695 -6.97 -8.26 25.10
N LEU A 696 -6.52 -9.07 24.16
CA LEU A 696 -5.50 -8.66 23.18
C LEU A 696 -6.00 -7.57 22.21
N ASP A 697 -7.29 -7.58 21.89
CA ASP A 697 -7.99 -6.56 21.09
C ASP A 697 -8.41 -5.33 21.89
N GLY A 698 -8.11 -5.29 23.20
CA GLY A 698 -8.51 -4.21 24.11
C GLY A 698 -10.01 -4.17 24.45
N GLY A 699 -10.81 -5.14 23.98
CA GLY A 699 -12.26 -5.19 24.21
C GLY A 699 -12.68 -5.67 25.60
N GLU A 700 -11.79 -6.38 26.31
CA GLU A 700 -11.97 -6.84 27.69
C GLU A 700 -10.64 -6.87 28.47
N PRO A 701 -10.63 -6.82 29.81
CA PRO A 701 -9.39 -6.91 30.58
C PRO A 701 -8.78 -8.33 30.50
N PRO A 702 -7.43 -8.45 30.45
CA PRO A 702 -6.77 -9.76 30.45
C PRO A 702 -7.04 -10.58 31.70
N LEU A 703 -7.02 -11.92 31.56
CA LEU A 703 -7.21 -12.84 32.67
C LEU A 703 -5.87 -13.15 33.35
N THR A 704 -5.83 -13.08 34.69
CA THR A 704 -4.61 -13.22 35.50
C THR A 704 -4.45 -14.58 36.19
N ARG A 705 -5.24 -15.59 35.80
CA ARG A 705 -5.16 -16.96 36.34
C ARG A 705 -5.27 -18.00 35.24
N VAL A 706 -4.42 -19.03 35.27
CA VAL A 706 -4.43 -20.14 34.30
C VAL A 706 -5.77 -20.89 34.33
N GLU A 707 -6.36 -21.06 35.51
CA GLU A 707 -7.66 -21.70 35.68
C GLU A 707 -8.79 -20.91 35.01
N ALA A 708 -8.70 -19.58 35.01
CA ALA A 708 -9.69 -18.71 34.35
C ALA A 708 -9.53 -18.74 32.82
N LEU A 709 -8.29 -18.73 32.33
CA LEU A 709 -7.98 -18.92 30.90
C LEU A 709 -8.52 -20.27 30.41
N ALA A 710 -8.25 -21.35 31.15
CA ALA A 710 -8.72 -22.68 30.80
C ALA A 710 -10.26 -22.79 30.80
N GLU A 711 -10.95 -22.11 31.72
CA GLU A 711 -12.41 -22.05 31.73
C GLU A 711 -12.97 -21.40 30.47
N ARG A 712 -12.42 -20.24 30.10
CA ARG A 712 -12.78 -19.53 28.87
C ARG A 712 -12.53 -20.40 27.64
N TYR A 713 -11.37 -21.04 27.56
CA TYR A 713 -11.01 -21.88 26.42
C TYR A 713 -11.84 -23.16 26.34
N VAL A 714 -12.21 -23.79 27.46
CA VAL A 714 -13.12 -24.94 27.44
C VAL A 714 -14.50 -24.57 26.87
N GLU A 715 -15.04 -23.41 27.26
CA GLU A 715 -16.32 -22.92 26.74
C GLU A 715 -16.25 -22.71 25.22
N GLU A 716 -15.21 -22.02 24.74
CA GLU A 716 -15.08 -21.75 23.31
C GLU A 716 -14.68 -22.97 22.47
N MET A 717 -13.85 -23.86 23.01
CA MET A 717 -13.53 -25.14 22.36
C MET A 717 -14.79 -25.99 22.18
N ARG A 718 -15.74 -25.95 23.12
CA ARG A 718 -17.02 -26.66 22.99
C ARG A 718 -17.95 -26.04 21.95
N ALA A 719 -17.83 -24.74 21.68
CA ALA A 719 -18.54 -24.12 20.57
C ALA A 719 -18.03 -24.64 19.21
N VAL A 720 -16.77 -25.04 19.12
CA VAL A 720 -16.15 -25.61 17.90
C VAL A 720 -16.31 -27.13 17.82
N GLN A 721 -16.08 -27.84 18.93
CA GLN A 721 -16.24 -29.28 19.06
C GLN A 721 -16.99 -29.59 20.36
N ALA A 722 -18.31 -29.86 20.23
CA ALA A 722 -19.22 -30.00 21.36
C ALA A 722 -18.83 -31.08 22.38
N THR A 723 -18.22 -32.17 21.94
CA THR A 723 -17.84 -33.32 22.78
C THR A 723 -16.46 -33.86 22.43
N GLY A 724 -15.81 -34.51 23.38
CA GLY A 724 -14.56 -35.22 23.16
C GLY A 724 -14.68 -36.44 22.23
N PRO A 725 -13.54 -37.08 21.90
CA PRO A 725 -12.24 -36.80 22.48
C PRO A 725 -11.53 -35.61 21.81
N TYR A 726 -10.85 -34.79 22.62
CA TYR A 726 -10.12 -33.60 22.16
C TYR A 726 -8.64 -33.89 21.84
N LEU A 727 -8.10 -33.17 20.85
CA LEU A 727 -6.67 -33.09 20.56
C LEU A 727 -6.20 -31.68 20.92
N LEU A 728 -5.28 -31.58 21.86
CA LEU A 728 -4.94 -30.31 22.50
C LEU A 728 -3.43 -30.20 22.69
N GLY A 729 -2.90 -29.00 22.57
CA GLY A 729 -1.55 -28.70 22.98
C GLY A 729 -1.31 -27.24 23.24
N GLY A 730 -0.05 -26.94 23.56
CA GLY A 730 0.39 -25.57 23.74
C GLY A 730 1.90 -25.47 23.76
N TYR A 731 2.37 -24.25 23.55
CA TYR A 731 3.78 -23.91 23.54
C TYR A 731 4.09 -22.96 24.70
N SER A 732 5.23 -23.16 25.37
CA SER A 732 5.67 -22.29 26.47
C SER A 732 4.62 -22.25 27.61
N MET A 733 4.16 -21.08 28.02
CA MET A 733 3.04 -20.93 28.97
C MET A 733 1.78 -21.68 28.50
N GLY A 734 1.48 -21.65 27.20
CA GLY A 734 0.29 -22.29 26.63
C GLY A 734 0.24 -23.78 26.91
N ALA A 735 1.38 -24.45 27.07
CA ALA A 735 1.43 -25.86 27.45
C ALA A 735 0.84 -26.12 28.84
N LEU A 736 1.04 -25.21 29.80
CA LEU A 736 0.45 -25.31 31.15
C LEU A 736 -1.05 -25.04 31.13
N VAL A 737 -1.49 -24.08 30.31
CA VAL A 737 -2.91 -23.80 30.11
C VAL A 737 -3.60 -24.99 29.43
N ALA A 738 -2.96 -25.59 28.42
CA ALA A 738 -3.42 -26.82 27.78
C ALA A 738 -3.53 -27.99 28.76
N LEU A 739 -2.57 -28.11 29.69
CA LEU A 739 -2.63 -29.11 30.76
C LEU A 739 -3.84 -28.87 31.70
N GLU A 740 -4.11 -27.63 32.13
CA GLU A 740 -5.29 -27.30 32.95
C GLU A 740 -6.60 -27.58 32.19
N ILE A 741 -6.68 -27.23 30.90
CA ILE A 741 -7.82 -27.55 30.05
C ILE A 741 -8.05 -29.08 30.02
N ALA A 742 -6.98 -29.87 29.85
CA ALA A 742 -7.08 -31.33 29.83
C ALA A 742 -7.57 -31.89 31.17
N GLN A 743 -7.06 -31.38 32.29
CA GLN A 743 -7.51 -31.74 33.64
C GLN A 743 -8.99 -31.41 33.84
N ARG A 744 -9.44 -30.23 33.38
CA ARG A 744 -10.85 -29.82 33.42
C ARG A 744 -11.74 -30.72 32.60
N PHE A 745 -11.37 -31.04 31.35
CA PHE A 745 -12.11 -32.02 30.56
C PHE A 745 -12.23 -33.36 31.28
N GLY A 746 -11.14 -33.85 31.91
CA GLY A 746 -11.18 -35.04 32.74
C GLY A 746 -12.15 -34.95 33.93
N ARG A 747 -12.16 -33.83 34.67
CA ARG A 747 -13.14 -33.57 35.75
C ARG A 747 -14.58 -33.52 35.24
N MET A 748 -14.78 -33.13 33.98
CA MET A 748 -16.08 -33.05 33.31
C MET A 748 -16.51 -34.36 32.64
N GLY A 749 -15.70 -35.42 32.72
CA GLY A 749 -15.98 -36.71 32.08
C GLY A 749 -15.73 -36.75 30.56
N GLU A 750 -15.06 -35.73 30.01
CA GLU A 750 -14.65 -35.68 28.61
C GLU A 750 -13.25 -36.30 28.45
N SER A 751 -13.00 -36.90 27.28
CA SER A 751 -11.70 -37.50 26.96
C SER A 751 -10.79 -36.53 26.22
N VAL A 752 -9.48 -36.57 26.53
CA VAL A 752 -8.42 -35.92 25.75
C VAL A 752 -7.53 -37.04 25.22
N ASP A 753 -7.54 -37.20 23.91
CA ASP A 753 -6.87 -38.30 23.21
C ASP A 753 -5.37 -38.07 23.11
N LEU A 754 -4.95 -36.81 23.05
CA LEU A 754 -3.54 -36.44 23.06
C LEU A 754 -3.37 -35.02 23.61
N LEU A 755 -2.52 -34.88 24.62
CA LEU A 755 -1.99 -33.61 25.12
C LEU A 755 -0.56 -33.39 24.60
N VAL A 756 -0.34 -32.38 23.77
CA VAL A 756 0.98 -32.01 23.23
C VAL A 756 1.55 -30.84 24.03
N LEU A 757 2.70 -31.04 24.67
CA LEU A 757 3.40 -30.00 25.42
C LEU A 757 4.71 -29.67 24.71
N VAL A 758 4.80 -28.46 24.15
CA VAL A 758 6.01 -28.00 23.45
C VAL A 758 6.73 -26.98 24.31
N GLU A 759 7.97 -27.29 24.71
CA GLU A 759 8.82 -26.40 25.48
C GLU A 759 8.11 -25.74 26.68
N PRO A 760 7.40 -26.52 27.53
CA PRO A 760 6.53 -25.95 28.54
C PRO A 760 7.31 -25.15 29.59
N ALA A 761 6.73 -24.04 30.05
CA ALA A 761 7.29 -23.27 31.17
C ALA A 761 7.23 -24.08 32.47
N VAL A 762 8.20 -23.92 33.38
CA VAL A 762 8.15 -24.54 34.71
C VAL A 762 7.48 -23.56 35.67
N PRO A 763 6.35 -23.93 36.30
CA PRO A 763 5.68 -23.09 37.28
C PRO A 763 6.61 -22.72 38.46
N GLY A 764 6.60 -21.45 38.85
CA GLY A 764 7.43 -20.92 39.94
C GLY A 764 8.84 -20.47 39.55
N GLU A 765 9.32 -20.72 38.33
CA GLU A 765 10.56 -20.11 37.82
C GLU A 765 10.36 -18.66 37.33
N ALA A 766 9.12 -18.28 37.00
CA ALA A 766 8.78 -16.94 36.55
C ALA A 766 8.61 -15.98 37.75
N SER A 767 9.41 -14.91 37.80
CA SER A 767 9.21 -13.77 38.69
C SER A 767 8.60 -12.60 37.91
N VAL A 768 7.52 -12.01 38.42
CA VAL A 768 6.97 -10.74 37.91
C VAL A 768 7.49 -9.62 38.78
N PRO A 769 8.36 -8.71 38.28
CA PRO A 769 8.77 -7.54 39.03
C PRO A 769 7.54 -6.70 39.41
N ALA A 770 7.51 -6.18 40.64
CA ALA A 770 6.43 -5.27 41.07
C ALA A 770 6.47 -3.92 40.34
N ASP A 771 7.63 -3.56 39.79
CA ASP A 771 7.82 -2.38 38.94
C ASP A 771 7.64 -2.75 37.46
N GLU A 772 6.64 -2.15 36.81
CA GLU A 772 6.34 -2.36 35.39
C GLU A 772 7.49 -1.91 34.48
N THR A 773 8.28 -0.93 34.92
CA THR A 773 9.45 -0.43 34.21
C THR A 773 10.54 -1.50 34.14
N GLU A 774 10.70 -2.26 35.23
CA GLU A 774 11.64 -3.38 35.30
C GLU A 774 11.14 -4.58 34.47
N LEU A 775 9.82 -4.82 34.47
CA LEU A 775 9.22 -5.82 33.60
C LEU A 775 9.43 -5.49 32.12
N LEU A 776 9.23 -4.24 31.71
CA LEU A 776 9.48 -3.78 30.35
C LEU A 776 10.95 -3.93 29.94
N ARG A 777 11.90 -3.59 30.82
CA ARG A 777 13.33 -3.79 30.58
C ARG A 777 13.69 -5.27 30.42
N ARG A 778 13.11 -6.14 31.24
CA ARG A 778 13.30 -7.59 31.12
C ARG A 778 12.75 -8.12 29.80
N LEU A 779 11.54 -7.71 29.41
CA LEU A 779 10.98 -8.09 28.10
C LEU A 779 11.87 -7.58 26.97
N LEU A 780 12.32 -6.32 27.01
CA LEU A 780 13.27 -5.76 26.05
C LEU A 780 14.58 -6.56 25.96
N ASP A 781 15.19 -6.98 27.08
CA ASP A 781 16.40 -7.80 27.06
C ASP A 781 16.13 -9.21 26.52
N ASP A 782 15.00 -9.81 26.89
CA ASP A 782 14.54 -11.06 26.33
C ASP A 782 14.36 -10.94 24.81
N PHE A 783 13.82 -9.83 24.28
CA PHE A 783 13.72 -9.58 22.84
C PHE A 783 15.04 -9.14 22.18
N ARG A 784 16.02 -8.61 22.93
CA ARG A 784 17.36 -8.23 22.42
C ARG A 784 18.09 -9.41 21.79
N ARG A 785 17.90 -10.60 22.36
CA ARG A 785 18.52 -11.85 21.90
C ARG A 785 17.94 -12.37 20.57
N LEU A 786 16.90 -11.74 20.01
CA LEU A 786 16.26 -12.10 18.73
C LEU A 786 16.83 -11.33 17.52
N ALA A 787 17.56 -10.25 17.75
CA ALA A 787 18.20 -9.46 16.70
C ALA A 787 19.65 -9.20 17.14
N PRO A 788 20.63 -10.02 16.70
CA PRO A 788 22.03 -9.88 17.12
C PRO A 788 22.69 -8.55 16.72
N GLU A 789 21.99 -7.72 15.94
CA GLU A 789 22.39 -6.39 15.50
C GLU A 789 22.25 -5.31 16.59
N ALA A 790 21.81 -5.67 17.81
CA ALA A 790 21.76 -4.74 18.93
C ALA A 790 23.15 -4.14 19.19
N GLU A 791 23.30 -2.87 18.80
CA GLU A 791 24.53 -2.09 18.93
C GLU A 791 25.04 -2.12 20.38
N SER A 792 26.36 -2.26 20.53
CA SER A 792 27.02 -2.03 21.81
C SER A 792 26.65 -0.64 22.35
N GLY A 793 25.93 -0.59 23.49
CA GLY A 793 25.49 0.65 24.14
C GLY A 793 23.97 0.78 24.35
N GLU A 794 23.15 -0.09 23.76
CA GLU A 794 21.68 0.01 23.86
C GLU A 794 21.16 -0.19 25.30
N ALA A 795 21.82 -1.02 26.10
CA ALA A 795 21.46 -1.18 27.52
C ALA A 795 21.64 0.13 28.31
N GLU A 796 22.66 0.92 27.99
CA GLU A 796 22.92 2.24 28.58
C GLU A 796 21.92 3.29 28.06
N ALA A 797 21.45 3.16 26.81
CA ALA A 797 20.42 4.02 26.23
C ALA A 797 19.01 3.78 26.81
N LEU A 798 18.75 2.58 27.35
CA LEU A 798 17.49 2.21 28.01
C LEU A 798 17.51 2.51 29.53
N GLU A 799 18.66 2.84 30.10
CA GLU A 799 18.79 3.25 31.50
C GLU A 799 18.16 4.62 31.72
N GLY A 800 17.32 4.75 32.76
CA GLY A 800 16.66 6.00 33.13
C GLY A 800 15.39 6.35 32.33
N LEU A 801 15.06 5.61 31.26
CA LEU A 801 13.80 5.79 30.52
C LEU A 801 12.57 5.44 31.38
N GLY A 802 11.49 6.20 31.18
CA GLY A 802 10.20 5.97 31.81
C GLY A 802 9.40 4.84 31.15
N ARG A 803 8.32 4.41 31.82
CA ARG A 803 7.42 3.33 31.38
C ARG A 803 6.95 3.46 29.93
N GLU A 804 6.45 4.64 29.54
CA GLU A 804 5.91 4.87 28.20
C GLU A 804 6.98 4.76 27.11
N GLU A 805 8.18 5.29 27.37
CA GLU A 805 9.30 5.26 26.42
C GLU A 805 9.84 3.84 26.25
N LEU A 806 9.89 3.05 27.33
CA LEU A 806 10.26 1.63 27.27
C LEU A 806 9.22 0.79 26.54
N LEU A 807 7.93 1.09 26.72
CA LEU A 807 6.85 0.44 25.97
C LEU A 807 7.00 0.74 24.47
N ASP A 808 7.23 2.00 24.09
CA ASP A 808 7.45 2.37 22.69
C ASP A 808 8.69 1.67 22.10
N HIS A 809 9.76 1.51 22.86
CA HIS A 809 10.94 0.71 22.44
C HIS A 809 10.60 -0.77 22.25
N LEU A 810 9.81 -1.37 23.16
CA LEU A 810 9.40 -2.78 23.06
C LEU A 810 8.58 -3.02 21.81
N VAL A 811 7.65 -2.11 21.51
CA VAL A 811 6.81 -2.14 20.30
C VAL A 811 7.65 -1.98 19.04
N SER A 812 8.55 -1.01 19.05
CA SER A 812 9.49 -0.78 17.94
C SER A 812 10.32 -2.03 17.64
N ARG A 813 10.75 -2.76 18.67
CA ARG A 813 11.44 -4.05 18.50
C ARG A 813 10.52 -5.16 18.02
N LEU A 814 9.33 -5.30 18.58
CA LEU A 814 8.36 -6.31 18.15
C LEU A 814 8.01 -6.16 16.66
N ARG A 815 7.73 -4.93 16.22
CA ARG A 815 7.50 -4.57 14.80
C ARG A 815 8.65 -5.00 13.90
N ARG A 816 9.91 -4.85 14.35
CA ARG A 816 11.09 -5.29 13.59
C ARG A 816 11.34 -6.80 13.62
N SER A 817 10.95 -7.48 14.70
CA SER A 817 11.26 -8.90 14.90
C SER A 817 10.36 -9.85 14.12
N SER A 818 9.14 -9.44 13.75
CA SER A 818 8.21 -10.29 13.00
C SER A 818 7.24 -9.43 12.18
N PRO A 819 6.98 -9.80 10.91
CA PRO A 819 5.96 -9.16 10.07
C PRO A 819 4.56 -9.15 10.71
N ALA A 820 4.26 -10.13 11.57
CA ALA A 820 2.98 -10.21 12.27
C ALA A 820 2.71 -9.02 13.21
N TYR A 821 3.77 -8.32 13.64
CA TYR A 821 3.69 -7.18 14.53
C TYR A 821 3.93 -5.84 13.84
N ALA A 822 4.22 -5.82 12.53
CA ALA A 822 4.61 -4.62 11.80
C ALA A 822 3.56 -3.49 11.89
N SER A 823 2.27 -3.85 11.97
CA SER A 823 1.14 -2.93 12.07
C SER A 823 0.67 -2.64 13.50
N LEU A 824 1.38 -3.09 14.55
CA LEU A 824 0.95 -2.89 15.95
C LEU A 824 0.88 -1.40 16.29
N ASP A 825 -0.31 -0.80 16.39
CA ASP A 825 -0.49 0.57 16.88
C ASP A 825 -0.24 0.68 18.41
N ARG A 826 -0.30 1.91 18.94
CA ARG A 826 -0.02 2.18 20.36
C ARG A 826 -1.04 1.55 21.31
N ALA A 827 -2.31 1.44 20.90
CA ALA A 827 -3.37 0.87 21.73
C ALA A 827 -3.22 -0.66 21.82
N SER A 828 -3.04 -1.31 20.68
CA SER A 828 -2.76 -2.74 20.53
C SER A 828 -1.47 -3.13 21.27
N SER A 829 -0.47 -2.27 21.24
CA SER A 829 0.78 -2.43 21.98
C SER A 829 0.60 -2.43 23.50
N LYS A 830 -0.26 -1.54 23.99
CA LYS A 830 -0.62 -1.50 25.41
C LYS A 830 -1.40 -2.76 25.80
N SER A 831 -2.38 -3.18 24.99
CA SER A 831 -3.11 -4.42 25.21
C SER A 831 -2.20 -5.65 25.22
N LEU A 832 -1.25 -5.74 24.27
CA LEU A 832 -0.24 -6.79 24.22
C LEU A 832 0.63 -6.83 25.49
N PHE A 833 1.06 -5.67 25.99
CA PHE A 833 1.82 -5.59 27.23
C PHE A 833 1.00 -6.01 28.46
N GLU A 834 -0.24 -5.52 28.59
CA GLU A 834 -1.13 -5.88 29.71
C GLU A 834 -1.47 -7.37 29.69
N VAL A 835 -1.70 -7.95 28.50
CA VAL A 835 -1.88 -9.41 28.33
C VAL A 835 -0.63 -10.17 28.74
N CYS A 836 0.55 -9.73 28.28
CA CYS A 836 1.81 -10.38 28.63
C CYS A 836 2.07 -10.36 30.14
N LYS A 837 1.82 -9.22 30.79
CA LYS A 837 1.90 -9.05 32.24
C LYS A 837 0.93 -9.99 32.97
N ALA A 838 -0.35 -9.98 32.60
CA ALA A 838 -1.37 -10.83 33.21
C ALA A 838 -1.04 -12.32 33.05
N ASN A 839 -0.50 -12.70 31.88
CA ASN A 839 -0.06 -14.06 31.60
C ASN A 839 1.14 -14.49 32.47
N LEU A 840 2.11 -13.60 32.70
CA LEU A 840 3.22 -13.85 33.61
C LEU A 840 2.76 -13.99 35.07
N GLU A 841 1.80 -13.17 35.51
CA GLU A 841 1.17 -13.27 36.82
C GLU A 841 0.43 -14.62 36.98
N ALA A 842 -0.35 -15.00 35.97
CA ALA A 842 -1.05 -16.27 35.91
C ALA A 842 -0.08 -17.46 36.00
N LEU A 843 1.02 -17.40 35.26
CA LEU A 843 2.05 -18.43 35.23
C LEU A 843 2.77 -18.58 36.59
N ALA A 844 3.07 -17.45 37.25
CA ALA A 844 3.75 -17.45 38.56
C ALA A 844 2.87 -18.03 39.68
N ALA A 845 1.54 -17.83 39.59
CA ALA A 845 0.59 -18.28 40.59
C ALA A 845 0.10 -19.72 40.40
N TYR A 846 0.26 -20.30 39.22
CA TYR A 846 -0.33 -21.58 38.86
C TYR A 846 0.45 -22.79 39.41
N GLN A 847 -0.27 -23.80 39.91
CA GLN A 847 0.29 -25.09 40.33
C GLN A 847 -0.47 -26.24 39.66
N PRO A 848 0.14 -26.95 38.69
CA PRO A 848 -0.54 -28.01 37.96
C PRO A 848 -0.70 -29.28 38.79
N GLU A 849 -1.85 -29.96 38.62
CA GLU A 849 -2.07 -31.31 39.14
C GLU A 849 -1.42 -32.38 38.23
N PRO A 850 -1.20 -33.63 38.71
CA PRO A 850 -0.76 -34.71 37.83
C PRO A 850 -1.82 -35.08 36.77
N TRP A 851 -1.38 -35.25 35.52
CA TRP A 851 -2.18 -35.71 34.38
C TRP A 851 -1.88 -37.17 34.04
N GLY A 852 -2.91 -38.02 34.14
CA GLY A 852 -2.82 -39.46 33.88
C GLY A 852 -3.15 -39.91 32.45
N GLY A 853 -3.52 -38.98 31.56
CA GLY A 853 -3.91 -39.29 30.18
C GLY A 853 -2.73 -39.29 29.19
N PRO A 854 -2.99 -39.63 27.90
CA PRO A 854 -1.95 -39.63 26.87
C PRO A 854 -1.35 -38.24 26.66
N ALA A 855 -0.02 -38.17 26.62
CA ALA A 855 0.71 -36.93 26.38
C ALA A 855 1.97 -37.16 25.52
N ALA A 856 2.42 -36.10 24.85
CA ALA A 856 3.70 -36.03 24.17
C ALA A 856 4.41 -34.74 24.59
N LEU A 857 5.63 -34.87 25.11
CA LEU A 857 6.45 -33.76 25.58
C LEU A 857 7.62 -33.53 24.62
N PHE A 858 7.73 -32.31 24.09
CA PHE A 858 8.82 -31.88 23.21
C PHE A 858 9.68 -30.85 23.92
N LEU A 859 10.99 -31.10 24.01
CA LEU A 859 11.95 -30.22 24.69
C LEU A 859 13.10 -29.82 23.76
N ALA A 860 13.48 -28.55 23.76
CA ALA A 860 14.61 -27.99 23.04
C ALA A 860 15.95 -28.49 23.61
N ALA A 861 16.88 -28.82 22.72
CA ALA A 861 18.14 -29.48 23.04
C ALA A 861 19.08 -28.59 23.87
N GLU A 862 19.06 -27.27 23.64
CA GLU A 862 19.92 -26.33 24.37
C GLU A 862 19.44 -26.12 25.83
N ARG A 863 18.13 -26.12 26.07
CA ARG A 863 17.57 -26.18 27.43
C ARG A 863 17.92 -27.50 28.11
N ALA A 864 18.06 -28.57 27.32
CA ALA A 864 18.52 -29.85 27.81
C ALA A 864 20.05 -29.94 28.06
N ALA A 865 20.82 -28.94 27.62
CA ALA A 865 22.28 -28.86 27.72
C ALA A 865 22.76 -27.85 28.80
N ALA A 866 21.99 -26.80 29.08
CA ALA A 866 22.19 -25.93 30.24
C ALA A 866 21.93 -26.72 31.53
N GLY A 867 22.93 -26.87 32.41
CA GLY A 867 22.84 -27.67 33.63
C GLY A 867 21.56 -27.37 34.43
N GLY A 868 20.64 -28.34 34.50
CA GLY A 868 19.26 -28.18 35.00
C GLY A 868 18.23 -29.04 34.24
N ALA A 869 18.57 -29.46 33.01
CA ALA A 869 17.76 -30.34 32.18
C ALA A 869 17.21 -31.61 32.86
N GLY A 870 18.00 -32.22 33.74
CA GLY A 870 17.58 -33.41 34.49
C GLY A 870 16.46 -33.13 35.48
N GLU A 871 16.44 -31.93 36.07
CA GLU A 871 15.42 -31.50 37.03
C GLU A 871 14.12 -31.11 36.33
N VAL A 872 14.20 -30.41 35.19
CA VAL A 872 13.03 -30.08 34.36
C VAL A 872 12.36 -31.34 33.83
N VAL A 873 13.13 -32.30 33.29
CA VAL A 873 12.59 -33.59 32.83
C VAL A 873 12.02 -34.39 34.01
N ALA A 874 12.68 -34.38 35.18
CA ALA A 874 12.17 -35.04 36.38
C ALA A 874 10.87 -34.41 36.89
N TYR A 875 10.74 -33.08 36.81
CA TYR A 875 9.53 -32.35 37.16
C TYR A 875 8.35 -32.81 36.28
N TRP A 876 8.50 -32.75 34.96
CA TRP A 876 7.45 -33.14 34.02
C TRP A 876 7.13 -34.64 34.08
N ARG A 877 8.11 -35.51 34.37
CA ARG A 877 7.86 -36.94 34.60
C ARG A 877 7.02 -37.23 35.85
N ARG A 878 7.01 -36.34 36.84
CA ARG A 878 6.12 -36.50 38.03
C ARG A 878 4.69 -36.05 37.72
N LEU A 879 4.52 -35.10 36.80
CA LEU A 879 3.23 -34.56 36.43
C LEU A 879 2.54 -35.34 35.32
N LEU A 880 3.27 -36.00 34.42
CA LEU A 880 2.68 -36.70 33.27
C LEU A 880 2.62 -38.21 33.50
N ALA A 881 1.73 -38.88 32.76
CA ALA A 881 1.50 -40.31 32.86
C ALA A 881 2.79 -41.12 32.64
N PRO A 882 3.01 -42.23 33.39
CA PRO A 882 4.11 -43.14 33.15
C PRO A 882 4.10 -43.64 31.69
N GLY A 883 5.22 -43.45 30.97
CA GLY A 883 5.34 -43.84 29.55
C GLY A 883 5.10 -42.70 28.55
N THR A 884 4.82 -41.47 29.01
CA THR A 884 4.78 -40.27 28.15
C THR A 884 6.04 -40.15 27.29
N ALA A 885 5.87 -40.00 25.98
CA ALA A 885 6.98 -39.81 25.05
C ALA A 885 7.64 -38.45 25.30
N ILE A 886 8.94 -38.44 25.56
CA ILE A 886 9.74 -37.22 25.69
C ILE A 886 10.72 -37.17 24.52
N GLU A 887 10.51 -36.21 23.63
CA GLU A 887 11.31 -36.01 22.44
C GLU A 887 12.15 -34.74 22.56
N ARG A 888 13.42 -34.82 22.13
CA ARG A 888 14.34 -33.68 22.15
C ARG A 888 14.45 -33.11 20.74
N LEU A 889 14.17 -31.81 20.60
CA LEU A 889 14.24 -31.07 19.35
C LEU A 889 15.51 -30.22 19.31
N PRO A 890 16.18 -30.08 18.16
CA PRO A 890 17.27 -29.12 18.01
C PRO A 890 16.79 -27.68 18.28
N GLY A 891 17.72 -26.81 18.68
CA GLY A 891 17.45 -25.40 18.98
C GLY A 891 17.21 -25.11 20.46
N ASP A 892 16.65 -23.93 20.69
CA ASP A 892 16.31 -23.34 21.99
C ASP A 892 14.79 -23.16 22.13
N HIS A 893 14.37 -22.53 23.22
CA HIS A 893 12.95 -22.29 23.53
C HIS A 893 12.19 -21.67 22.34
N ARG A 894 12.80 -20.73 21.63
CA ARG A 894 12.15 -19.92 20.58
C ARG A 894 12.35 -20.48 19.18
N SER A 895 13.59 -20.87 18.84
CA SER A 895 13.91 -21.35 17.50
C SER A 895 13.16 -22.63 17.11
N VAL A 896 12.60 -23.36 18.08
CA VAL A 896 11.78 -24.56 17.86
C VAL A 896 10.50 -24.32 17.02
N LEU A 897 9.96 -23.10 17.00
CA LEU A 897 8.82 -22.70 16.17
C LEU A 897 9.21 -22.00 14.87
N GLU A 898 10.51 -21.85 14.59
CA GLU A 898 11.03 -21.17 13.40
C GLU A 898 11.60 -22.15 12.38
N GLU A 899 11.67 -21.73 11.11
CA GLU A 899 12.34 -22.49 10.06
C GLU A 899 13.87 -22.53 10.30
N PRO A 900 14.54 -23.69 10.14
CA PRO A 900 14.01 -24.96 9.63
C PRO A 900 13.47 -25.93 10.71
N LEU A 901 13.56 -25.57 12.00
CA LEU A 901 13.35 -26.50 13.12
C LEU A 901 11.86 -26.85 13.34
N VAL A 902 10.96 -25.91 13.04
CA VAL A 902 9.50 -26.11 13.10
C VAL A 902 9.03 -27.27 12.22
N ARG A 903 9.72 -27.57 11.12
CA ARG A 903 9.42 -28.75 10.27
C ARG A 903 9.60 -30.06 11.01
N GLN A 904 10.63 -30.13 11.86
CA GLN A 904 10.93 -31.34 12.64
C GLN A 904 9.89 -31.50 13.74
N LEU A 905 9.58 -30.42 14.47
CA LEU A 905 8.49 -30.40 15.44
C LEU A 905 7.17 -30.86 14.82
N ALA A 906 6.79 -30.26 13.68
CA ALA A 906 5.56 -30.58 12.98
C ALA A 906 5.51 -32.03 12.49
N ALA A 907 6.64 -32.56 11.98
CA ALA A 907 6.72 -33.95 11.55
C ALA A 907 6.49 -34.92 12.71
N SER A 908 7.13 -34.69 13.85
CA SER A 908 6.97 -35.52 15.05
C SER A 908 5.57 -35.38 15.66
N MET A 909 5.03 -34.16 15.74
CA MET A 909 3.65 -33.92 16.19
C MET A 909 2.63 -34.63 15.29
N ARG A 910 2.79 -34.54 13.97
CA ARG A 910 1.92 -35.22 13.00
C ARG A 910 1.96 -36.74 13.19
N GLN A 911 3.14 -37.32 13.44
CA GLN A 911 3.24 -38.74 13.71
C GLN A 911 2.41 -39.13 14.95
N ARG A 912 2.51 -38.37 16.06
CA ARG A 912 1.72 -38.63 17.27
C ARG A 912 0.21 -38.46 17.05
N LEU A 913 -0.19 -37.44 16.30
CA LEU A 913 -1.60 -37.22 15.96
C LEU A 913 -2.16 -38.36 15.11
N LEU A 914 -1.40 -38.86 14.13
CA LEU A 914 -1.80 -40.01 13.32
C LEU A 914 -1.83 -41.31 14.11
N GLU A 915 -0.87 -41.56 15.01
CA GLU A 915 -0.86 -42.74 15.89
C GLU A 915 -2.16 -42.85 16.71
N VAL A 916 -2.64 -41.72 17.24
CA VAL A 916 -3.85 -41.67 18.06
C VAL A 916 -5.13 -41.68 17.21
N THR A 917 -5.13 -41.03 16.05
CA THR A 917 -6.34 -40.91 15.22
C THR A 917 -6.58 -42.09 14.27
N ASP A 918 -5.53 -42.72 13.76
CA ASP A 918 -5.63 -43.93 12.92
C ASP A 918 -5.53 -45.22 13.73
N GLY A 919 -4.89 -45.20 14.90
CA GLY A 919 -4.88 -46.33 15.84
C GLY A 919 -6.28 -46.68 16.36
N ALA A 920 -7.16 -45.68 16.52
CA ALA A 920 -8.57 -45.87 16.89
C ALA A 920 -9.43 -46.52 15.79
N LEU A 921 -8.97 -46.55 14.53
CA LEU A 921 -9.66 -47.20 13.40
C LEU A 921 -9.28 -48.69 13.23
N ARG A 922 -8.33 -49.20 14.02
CA ARG A 922 -7.93 -50.63 14.03
C ARG A 922 -8.21 -51.35 15.35
N GLY A 923 -8.95 -50.73 16.28
CA GLY A 923 -9.35 -51.29 17.57
C GLY A 923 -10.74 -51.89 17.55
#